data_AF-A0A1F6NUM1-F1
#
_entry.id   AF-A0A1F6NUM1-F1
#
_cell.length_a   1.000
_cell.length_b   1.000
_cell.length_c   1.000
_cell.angle_alpha   90.00
_cell.angle_beta   90.00
_cell.angle_gamma   90.00
#
_symmetry.space_group_name_H-M   'P 1'
#
loop_
_entity.id
_entity.type
_entity.pdbx_description
1 polymer ?
#
loop_
_entity_poly.entity_id
_entity_poly.type
_entity_poly.pdbx_seq_one_letter_code
_entity_poly.pdbx_strand_id
1 'polypeptide(L)'
;SFWPNYVNRGDEITQAIPHNGMFIKKADDATTYYVEDNLLKRTGTTPTEDIRVVSDQVFSQLAIQNQTVSLNNIYNQPVQDGTTFIDTTTPTVTDQTGIPVNGGWGVWSSWTTCSAACTGTQSRTRACNNPTPANGGVSCSGNASETRTCSTSSCTQPINGGWSAWSSWGTCSLTCGSGTQTRARTCTNPAPSNGGANCSGSTSENQTCNTQSCTQTGSGDNFYVSTSGNDANSCSSAGPCRQIRRALQLAGVGDTINVADGSYLGFTLSNLNGTATEPITIKATGSNAIITATTDRGTDDRDNIYVSLSSHIIIDGLKTYSAPRAGLRLDGCHYCTVKNGVFGNNGTWGIFTNHSNNVLIENNTLYGSGEEHGIYFSNSADNPTIRSNRIYDNYANGIHMNGDLSAGGYAGVTGDGIISGALIEYNVIYGNGEGGGGGINMDGVQNSTIKNNLLYDNHASGITLYRIDGAQGGSNVTIEDNTIDMASDGRWALHIFDTSGAVTARRNILYNRSASNGGLNHSNSADVTNVSSNYNIFGGTATIGIDSPYSSSALSAWQGSHTDEQNSRTSTLSQLFIDSVSRNYSLVYTGFGFSAGAVIPGVTSAAVVPTPVNGGWSAWSVWGSCSLTCGGGTQSRTRTCTNPAPANGGADCVGSTSESQACNTQACLVPVDGGWSAWSAWSTCSATCGGGTQSRNRTCTNPAPANGGADCIGSTSESQACNTQTCPVSTSAIIIDHTSTNLSAIPSSYIEAAKASFDIGFGHLSHGGQITVGMTVLQQSINASLYSFNETGTGGALFYVDDWPWYGELETDSDVWANTTRSLLNNGSWENINLVMWSWCGDVSSSNSAGINHYLSVMNQLELDYPEITFVYMTGHLDGTGDSGNLKQMNQIIRQYAINNDKVLYDFADIESYDPSGNYYADADDGNNYAGWTRNWAQEWCAANPGNSLCLTNVCDHSEPLNCNLKARAFWHMMARLAGWNG
;
A
#
# COMPACT_ATOMS: atom_id res chain seq x y z
N SER A 1 -18.69 -9.59 32.77
CA SER A 1 -19.78 -9.77 31.80
C SER A 1 -20.48 -8.45 31.53
N PHE A 2 -19.98 -7.67 30.57
CA PHE A 2 -20.72 -6.58 29.92
C PHE A 2 -20.22 -6.50 28.47
N TRP A 3 -21.13 -6.19 27.55
CA TRP A 3 -20.93 -6.31 26.10
C TRP A 3 -20.43 -4.99 25.49
N PRO A 4 -19.47 -5.01 24.55
CA PRO A 4 -19.18 -3.87 23.70
C PRO A 4 -19.94 -4.01 22.37
N ASN A 5 -20.91 -3.12 22.15
CA ASN A 5 -21.41 -2.75 20.83
C ASN A 5 -22.33 -1.54 21.02
N TYR A 6 -21.78 -0.33 20.94
CA TYR A 6 -22.38 0.84 20.27
C TYR A 6 -21.36 1.98 20.21
N VAL A 7 -21.19 2.53 19.00
CA VAL A 7 -20.45 3.78 18.74
C VAL A 7 -21.31 4.96 19.18
N ASN A 8 -20.69 6.06 19.62
CA ASN A 8 -21.44 7.30 19.87
C ASN A 8 -20.65 8.55 19.47
N ARG A 9 -21.20 9.30 18.50
CA ARG A 9 -21.35 10.75 18.64
C ARG A 9 -22.40 11.30 17.66
N GLY A 10 -23.41 11.98 18.21
CA GLY A 10 -24.13 13.06 17.50
C GLY A 10 -25.36 12.67 16.68
N ASP A 11 -26.48 12.55 17.40
CA ASP A 11 -27.87 12.72 16.94
C ASP A 11 -28.53 11.64 16.04
N GLU A 12 -29.78 11.32 16.41
CA GLU A 12 -30.72 10.34 15.85
C GLU A 12 -30.33 8.83 15.88
N ILE A 13 -30.68 8.18 17.00
CA ILE A 13 -30.68 6.72 17.16
C ILE A 13 -31.81 6.10 16.32
N THR A 14 -31.49 5.39 15.24
CA THR A 14 -32.40 4.36 14.69
C THR A 14 -31.67 3.10 14.21
N GLN A 15 -32.30 1.94 14.43
CA GLN A 15 -32.00 0.60 13.89
C GLN A 15 -30.88 -0.22 14.57
N ALA A 16 -31.19 -0.74 15.76
CA ALA A 16 -30.67 -2.04 16.17
C ALA A 16 -31.31 -3.14 15.31
N ILE A 17 -30.49 -3.96 14.65
CA ILE A 17 -30.97 -5.09 13.83
C ILE A 17 -31.45 -6.22 14.77
N PRO A 18 -32.71 -6.70 14.67
CA PRO A 18 -33.18 -7.82 15.48
C PRO A 18 -32.44 -9.12 15.16
N HIS A 19 -32.05 -9.87 16.18
CA HIS A 19 -31.46 -11.20 16.04
C HIS A 19 -32.17 -12.21 16.93
N ASN A 20 -31.96 -13.51 16.65
CA ASN A 20 -32.49 -14.60 17.48
C ASN A 20 -32.14 -14.39 18.96
N GLY A 21 -33.12 -14.61 19.84
CA GLY A 21 -33.00 -14.38 21.28
C GLY A 21 -33.52 -13.02 21.77
N MET A 22 -33.86 -12.08 20.87
CA MET A 22 -34.37 -10.77 21.28
C MET A 22 -35.89 -10.74 21.50
N PHE A 23 -36.32 -9.98 22.52
CA PHE A 23 -37.70 -9.54 22.66
C PHE A 23 -37.89 -8.14 22.05
N ILE A 24 -38.81 -8.02 21.10
CA ILE A 24 -39.11 -6.77 20.40
C ILE A 24 -40.60 -6.44 20.42
N LYS A 25 -40.91 -5.16 20.27
CA LYS A 25 -42.26 -4.66 19.96
C LYS A 25 -42.20 -3.54 18.92
N LYS A 26 -43.31 -3.28 18.24
CA LYS A 26 -43.45 -2.07 17.42
C LYS A 26 -43.55 -0.82 18.32
N ALA A 27 -43.33 0.35 17.74
CA ALA A 27 -43.46 1.62 18.46
C ALA A 27 -44.90 1.92 18.92
N ASP A 28 -45.89 1.37 18.21
CA ASP A 28 -47.33 1.64 18.34
C ASP A 28 -48.17 0.41 18.74
N ASP A 29 -47.57 -0.79 18.81
CA ASP A 29 -48.21 -2.03 19.29
C ASP A 29 -47.76 -2.39 20.72
N ALA A 30 -48.72 -2.75 21.57
CA ALA A 30 -48.45 -3.27 22.92
C ALA A 30 -47.98 -4.75 22.91
N THR A 31 -48.09 -5.44 21.77
CA THR A 31 -47.72 -6.84 21.60
C THR A 31 -46.20 -7.01 21.57
N THR A 32 -45.69 -7.90 22.44
CA THR A 32 -44.29 -8.33 22.42
C THR A 32 -44.11 -9.60 21.59
N TYR A 33 -43.00 -9.67 20.87
CA TYR A 33 -42.59 -10.78 20.03
C TYR A 33 -41.19 -11.24 20.44
N TYR A 34 -40.95 -12.55 20.40
CA TYR A 34 -39.63 -13.14 20.52
C TYR A 34 -39.12 -13.51 19.12
N VAL A 35 -37.88 -13.14 18.80
CA VAL A 35 -37.23 -13.47 17.54
C VAL A 35 -36.56 -14.84 17.67
N GLU A 36 -37.00 -15.80 16.86
CA GLU A 36 -36.45 -17.16 16.83
C GLU A 36 -36.44 -17.65 15.38
N ASP A 37 -35.30 -18.13 14.90
CA ASP A 37 -35.04 -18.48 13.49
C ASP A 37 -35.44 -17.38 12.48
N ASN A 38 -35.20 -16.11 12.85
CA ASN A 38 -35.61 -14.90 12.14
C ASN A 38 -37.15 -14.76 11.93
N LEU A 39 -37.94 -15.52 12.70
CA LEU A 39 -39.40 -15.46 12.73
C LEU A 39 -39.89 -14.82 14.03
N LEU A 40 -41.02 -14.13 13.96
CA LEU A 40 -41.63 -13.45 15.10
C LEU A 40 -42.67 -14.33 15.80
N LYS A 41 -42.33 -14.86 16.98
CA LYS A 41 -43.27 -15.61 17.82
C LYS A 41 -43.93 -14.67 18.82
N ARG A 42 -45.25 -14.48 18.71
CA ARG A 42 -46.04 -13.64 19.63
C ARG A 42 -46.01 -14.23 21.05
N THR A 43 -45.58 -13.46 22.05
CA THR A 43 -45.57 -13.93 23.44
C THR A 43 -46.80 -13.44 24.19
N GLY A 44 -47.49 -14.35 24.90
CA GLY A 44 -48.65 -14.02 25.73
C GLY A 44 -48.32 -13.48 27.13
N THR A 45 -47.02 -13.41 27.46
CA THR A 45 -46.48 -13.03 28.77
C THR A 45 -45.36 -12.02 28.58
N THR A 46 -45.36 -10.95 29.36
CA THR A 46 -44.29 -9.94 29.38
C THR A 46 -43.00 -10.57 29.95
N PRO A 47 -41.88 -10.55 29.23
CA PRO A 47 -40.59 -11.06 29.74
C PRO A 47 -40.07 -10.20 30.89
N THR A 48 -39.16 -10.76 31.69
CA THR A 48 -38.32 -10.02 32.65
C THR A 48 -37.07 -9.41 32.01
N GLU A 49 -36.87 -9.64 30.71
CA GLU A 49 -35.74 -9.14 29.93
C GLU A 49 -36.12 -7.87 29.13
N ASP A 50 -35.09 -7.22 28.61
CA ASP A 50 -35.12 -5.85 28.11
C ASP A 50 -35.78 -5.76 26.71
N ILE A 51 -37.04 -5.30 26.66
CA ILE A 51 -37.83 -5.25 25.40
C ILE A 51 -37.36 -4.07 24.54
N ARG A 52 -36.98 -4.32 23.28
CA ARG A 52 -36.56 -3.28 22.33
C ARG A 52 -37.71 -2.83 21.44
N VAL A 53 -37.76 -1.52 21.15
CA VAL A 53 -38.73 -0.93 20.23
C VAL A 53 -38.11 -0.82 18.84
N VAL A 54 -38.81 -1.33 17.82
CA VAL A 54 -38.36 -1.28 16.42
C VAL A 54 -39.38 -0.56 15.54
N SER A 55 -38.91 0.02 14.42
CA SER A 55 -39.76 0.68 13.43
C SER A 55 -40.49 -0.34 12.55
N ASP A 56 -41.62 0.07 11.96
CA ASP A 56 -42.40 -0.77 11.05
C ASP A 56 -41.60 -1.30 9.87
N GLN A 57 -40.68 -0.50 9.33
CA GLN A 57 -39.84 -0.90 8.20
C GLN A 57 -38.95 -2.11 8.57
N VAL A 58 -38.30 -2.08 9.75
CA VAL A 58 -37.49 -3.19 10.26
C VAL A 58 -38.37 -4.39 10.61
N PHE A 59 -39.54 -4.15 11.23
CA PHE A 59 -40.47 -5.22 11.59
C PHE A 59 -41.06 -5.92 10.35
N SER A 60 -41.30 -5.20 9.25
CA SER A 60 -41.85 -5.73 7.99
C SER A 60 -40.91 -6.68 7.24
N GLN A 61 -39.60 -6.66 7.56
CA GLN A 61 -38.60 -7.54 6.96
C GLN A 61 -38.53 -8.91 7.64
N LEU A 62 -39.26 -9.12 8.75
CA LEU A 62 -39.39 -10.40 9.46
C LEU A 62 -40.77 -11.01 9.17
N ALA A 63 -40.84 -11.97 8.24
CA ALA A 63 -42.10 -12.47 7.67
C ALA A 63 -42.57 -13.81 8.23
N ILE A 64 -43.89 -14.02 8.29
CA ILE A 64 -44.55 -15.29 8.69
C ILE A 64 -44.68 -16.21 7.45
N GLN A 65 -44.44 -17.52 7.59
CA GLN A 65 -44.32 -18.49 6.49
C GLN A 65 -45.61 -18.75 5.67
N ASN A 66 -45.49 -18.82 4.33
CA ASN A 66 -45.67 -20.05 3.53
C ASN A 66 -45.40 -19.87 2.00
N GLN A 67 -44.73 -20.87 1.42
CA GLN A 67 -44.44 -21.18 -0.01
C GLN A 67 -43.44 -20.32 -0.83
N THR A 68 -42.70 -20.97 -1.77
CA THR A 68 -41.32 -20.63 -2.22
C THR A 68 -41.16 -20.50 -3.75
N VAL A 69 -40.24 -19.64 -4.24
CA VAL A 69 -39.48 -19.86 -5.50
C VAL A 69 -37.98 -19.51 -5.37
N SER A 70 -37.15 -20.24 -6.15
CA SER A 70 -35.70 -20.11 -6.43
C SER A 70 -35.48 -19.75 -7.92
N LEU A 71 -34.41 -19.10 -8.42
CA LEU A 71 -33.17 -18.60 -7.78
C LEU A 71 -32.39 -17.65 -8.73
N ASN A 72 -31.79 -16.57 -8.21
CA ASN A 72 -30.42 -16.09 -8.51
C ASN A 72 -30.16 -14.75 -7.78
N ASN A 73 -28.91 -14.50 -7.36
CA ASN A 73 -28.48 -13.45 -6.40
C ASN A 73 -29.15 -13.57 -5.01
N ILE A 74 -28.64 -14.34 -4.03
CA ILE A 74 -27.45 -15.20 -3.93
C ILE A 74 -27.93 -16.48 -3.20
N TYR A 75 -27.35 -17.66 -3.50
CA TYR A 75 -27.71 -19.00 -2.99
C TYR A 75 -28.26 -19.05 -1.53
N ASN A 76 -29.43 -19.65 -1.18
CA ASN A 76 -30.48 -20.37 -1.91
C ASN A 76 -31.86 -20.13 -1.23
N GLN A 77 -33.00 -20.35 -1.92
CA GLN A 77 -34.33 -20.43 -1.27
C GLN A 77 -34.72 -21.88 -0.89
N PRO A 78 -35.37 -22.11 0.27
CA PRO A 78 -35.73 -23.44 0.76
C PRO A 78 -37.04 -23.97 0.16
N VAL A 79 -37.05 -25.23 -0.29
CA VAL A 79 -38.24 -25.94 -0.79
C VAL A 79 -39.44 -25.77 0.15
N GLN A 80 -40.61 -25.44 -0.41
CA GLN A 80 -41.89 -25.79 0.20
C GLN A 80 -42.69 -26.70 -0.72
N ASP A 81 -43.54 -27.50 -0.08
CA ASP A 81 -44.22 -28.68 -0.62
C ASP A 81 -45.73 -28.41 -0.80
N GLY A 82 -46.36 -29.18 -1.70
CA GLY A 82 -47.82 -29.28 -1.89
C GLY A 82 -48.52 -28.11 -2.63
N THR A 83 -49.55 -28.33 -3.46
CA THR A 83 -50.43 -29.50 -3.63
C THR A 83 -51.26 -29.45 -4.92
N THR A 84 -51.68 -30.62 -5.44
CA THR A 84 -52.93 -30.91 -6.22
C THR A 84 -53.11 -30.31 -7.63
N PHE A 85 -53.80 -30.93 -8.62
CA PHE A 85 -54.68 -32.12 -8.71
C PHE A 85 -54.76 -32.63 -10.19
N ILE A 86 -55.03 -33.94 -10.43
CA ILE A 86 -55.70 -34.53 -11.65
C ILE A 86 -54.95 -34.42 -13.01
N ASP A 87 -54.93 -35.37 -13.96
CA ASP A 87 -55.23 -36.82 -14.07
C ASP A 87 -54.73 -37.32 -15.48
N THR A 88 -54.73 -38.63 -15.73
CA THR A 88 -54.67 -39.38 -17.01
C THR A 88 -53.38 -39.50 -17.85
N THR A 89 -52.98 -40.78 -17.98
CA THR A 89 -52.44 -41.49 -19.17
C THR A 89 -50.95 -41.39 -19.58
N THR A 90 -50.34 -42.58 -19.58
CA THR A 90 -49.10 -43.05 -20.25
C THR A 90 -49.14 -42.90 -21.80
N PRO A 91 -48.01 -43.09 -22.58
CA PRO A 91 -46.76 -43.80 -22.24
C PRO A 91 -45.39 -43.20 -22.73
N THR A 92 -44.30 -43.75 -22.17
CA THR A 92 -42.93 -43.95 -22.74
C THR A 92 -42.14 -42.82 -23.45
N VAL A 93 -40.90 -42.58 -22.99
CA VAL A 93 -39.61 -42.62 -23.75
C VAL A 93 -38.41 -42.50 -22.76
N THR A 94 -37.18 -42.68 -23.22
CA THR A 94 -35.94 -43.11 -22.51
C THR A 94 -35.06 -42.05 -21.82
N ASP A 95 -34.28 -42.55 -20.83
CA ASP A 95 -32.97 -42.10 -20.31
C ASP A 95 -32.87 -40.98 -19.22
N GLN A 96 -31.78 -41.05 -18.42
CA GLN A 96 -31.19 -40.11 -17.43
C GLN A 96 -31.47 -40.27 -15.90
N THR A 97 -30.36 -40.40 -15.17
CA THR A 97 -30.00 -39.82 -13.84
C THR A 97 -30.49 -40.36 -12.49
N GLY A 98 -29.58 -40.23 -11.52
CA GLY A 98 -29.64 -40.67 -10.13
C GLY A 98 -30.67 -39.95 -9.24
N ILE A 99 -31.42 -40.77 -8.50
CA ILE A 99 -32.41 -40.34 -7.51
C ILE A 99 -31.73 -40.18 -6.15
N PRO A 100 -31.88 -39.03 -5.46
CA PRO A 100 -31.41 -38.82 -4.09
C PRO A 100 -32.02 -39.83 -3.09
N VAL A 101 -31.17 -40.50 -2.31
CA VAL A 101 -31.58 -41.36 -1.18
C VAL A 101 -31.31 -40.59 0.09
N ASN A 102 -32.36 -40.17 0.81
CA ASN A 102 -32.22 -39.50 2.10
C ASN A 102 -31.86 -40.50 3.21
N GLY A 103 -31.00 -40.08 4.13
CA GLY A 103 -30.55 -40.90 5.25
C GLY A 103 -31.66 -41.20 6.27
N GLY A 104 -31.79 -42.48 6.61
CA GLY A 104 -32.58 -42.94 7.75
C GLY A 104 -31.71 -43.35 8.93
N TRP A 105 -32.13 -43.00 10.15
CA TRP A 105 -31.44 -43.44 11.37
C TRP A 105 -31.55 -44.95 11.55
N GLY A 106 -30.42 -45.62 11.70
CA GLY A 106 -30.34 -47.00 12.16
C GLY A 106 -30.77 -47.16 13.62
N VAL A 107 -30.84 -48.41 14.08
CA VAL A 107 -31.20 -48.72 15.47
C VAL A 107 -30.18 -48.14 16.46
N TRP A 108 -30.67 -47.69 17.62
CA TRP A 108 -29.83 -47.29 18.73
C TRP A 108 -29.04 -48.47 19.30
N SER A 109 -27.79 -48.23 19.67
CA SER A 109 -27.01 -49.13 20.52
C SER A 109 -27.70 -49.34 21.87
N SER A 110 -27.30 -50.41 22.56
CA SER A 110 -27.54 -50.53 24.01
C SER A 110 -26.94 -49.33 24.74
N TRP A 111 -27.56 -48.95 25.86
CA TRP A 111 -27.02 -47.97 26.79
C TRP A 111 -25.71 -48.49 27.41
N THR A 112 -24.68 -47.64 27.50
CA THR A 112 -23.44 -47.95 28.23
C THR A 112 -23.71 -48.22 29.71
N THR A 113 -22.75 -48.82 30.42
CA THR A 113 -22.74 -48.80 31.88
C THR A 113 -22.75 -47.36 32.42
N CYS A 114 -23.19 -47.18 33.66
CA CYS A 114 -23.25 -45.86 34.29
C CYS A 114 -21.84 -45.28 34.44
N SER A 115 -21.59 -44.07 33.95
CA SER A 115 -20.24 -43.48 33.90
C SER A 115 -19.60 -43.19 35.26
N ALA A 116 -20.36 -43.27 36.35
CA ALA A 116 -19.89 -43.10 37.72
C ALA A 116 -20.65 -44.03 38.68
N ALA A 117 -20.01 -44.42 39.79
CA ALA A 117 -20.56 -45.36 40.76
C ALA A 117 -21.63 -44.78 41.70
N CYS A 118 -21.92 -43.47 41.64
CA CYS A 118 -22.83 -42.78 42.57
C CYS A 118 -23.99 -42.06 41.86
N THR A 119 -23.69 -41.13 40.96
CA THR A 119 -24.63 -40.66 39.95
C THR A 119 -23.83 -40.30 38.72
N GLY A 120 -24.13 -40.93 37.60
CA GLY A 120 -23.43 -40.77 36.34
C GLY A 120 -24.42 -40.70 35.19
N THR A 121 -23.90 -40.92 34.00
CA THR A 121 -24.64 -40.88 32.75
C THR A 121 -24.43 -42.18 32.00
N GLN A 122 -25.50 -42.74 31.45
CA GLN A 122 -25.42 -43.76 30.40
C GLN A 122 -25.61 -43.06 29.06
N SER A 123 -24.88 -43.50 28.04
CA SER A 123 -24.98 -42.98 26.68
C SER A 123 -25.31 -44.09 25.70
N ARG A 124 -25.91 -43.75 24.56
CA ARG A 124 -26.07 -44.66 23.41
C ARG A 124 -25.96 -43.89 22.10
N THR A 125 -25.60 -44.57 21.03
CA THR A 125 -25.40 -43.97 19.70
C THR A 125 -26.15 -44.72 18.60
N ARG A 126 -26.42 -44.06 17.48
CA ARG A 126 -26.98 -44.66 16.26
C ARG A 126 -26.31 -44.06 15.02
N ALA A 127 -26.18 -44.87 13.96
CA ALA A 127 -25.61 -44.44 12.69
C ALA A 127 -26.72 -44.01 11.70
N CYS A 128 -26.39 -43.10 10.79
CA CYS A 128 -27.28 -42.69 9.70
C CYS A 128 -27.09 -43.62 8.50
N ASN A 129 -27.64 -44.84 8.58
CA ASN A 129 -27.32 -45.94 7.66
C ASN A 129 -28.50 -46.85 7.30
N ASN A 130 -29.75 -46.45 7.54
CA ASN A 130 -30.93 -47.26 7.26
C ASN A 130 -32.09 -46.45 6.63
N PRO A 131 -31.99 -46.08 5.34
CA PRO A 131 -30.85 -46.29 4.43
C PRO A 131 -29.74 -45.25 4.64
N THR A 132 -28.54 -45.51 4.12
CA THR A 132 -27.44 -44.53 4.07
C THR A 132 -27.73 -43.46 3.01
N PRO A 133 -27.42 -42.16 3.25
CA PRO A 133 -27.59 -41.13 2.23
C PRO A 133 -26.78 -41.42 0.96
N ALA A 134 -27.36 -41.21 -0.22
CA ALA A 134 -26.69 -41.35 -1.51
C ALA A 134 -27.27 -40.38 -2.56
N ASN A 135 -26.56 -40.17 -3.67
CA ASN A 135 -27.01 -39.38 -4.84
C ASN A 135 -27.52 -37.97 -4.49
N GLY A 136 -26.92 -37.29 -3.51
CA GLY A 136 -27.34 -35.95 -3.08
C GLY A 136 -28.50 -35.90 -2.08
N GLY A 137 -28.91 -37.04 -1.51
CA GLY A 137 -29.94 -37.08 -0.47
C GLY A 137 -29.48 -36.53 0.89
N VAL A 138 -30.44 -36.04 1.66
CA VAL A 138 -30.22 -35.32 2.93
C VAL A 138 -29.77 -36.28 4.04
N SER A 139 -28.78 -35.87 4.84
CA SER A 139 -28.35 -36.61 6.04
C SER A 139 -29.41 -36.60 7.15
N CYS A 140 -29.37 -37.60 8.03
CA CYS A 140 -30.36 -37.76 9.10
C CYS A 140 -30.39 -36.57 10.07
N SER A 141 -31.59 -36.03 10.33
CA SER A 141 -31.79 -34.93 11.28
C SER A 141 -32.07 -35.42 12.72
N GLY A 142 -31.63 -34.64 13.72
CA GLY A 142 -31.70 -34.98 15.14
C GLY A 142 -30.43 -35.65 15.68
N ASN A 143 -30.39 -35.94 16.99
CA ASN A 143 -29.16 -36.38 17.63
C ASN A 143 -28.77 -37.83 17.27
N ALA A 144 -27.48 -38.02 16.96
CA ALA A 144 -26.82 -39.31 16.74
C ALA A 144 -26.39 -40.01 18.05
N SER A 145 -26.40 -39.27 19.17
CA SER A 145 -26.09 -39.74 20.52
C SER A 145 -27.18 -39.27 21.48
N GLU A 146 -27.50 -40.09 22.48
CA GLU A 146 -28.45 -39.77 23.54
C GLU A 146 -27.83 -40.13 24.89
N THR A 147 -28.12 -39.33 25.92
CA THR A 147 -27.53 -39.45 27.27
C THR A 147 -28.61 -39.38 28.34
N ARG A 148 -28.57 -40.26 29.35
CA ARG A 148 -29.51 -40.27 30.48
C ARG A 148 -28.80 -40.45 31.83
N THR A 149 -29.32 -39.83 32.87
CA THR A 149 -28.81 -39.95 34.24
C THR A 149 -29.08 -41.34 34.83
N CYS A 150 -28.16 -41.85 35.64
CA CYS A 150 -28.25 -43.10 36.40
C CYS A 150 -27.69 -42.87 37.81
N SER A 151 -28.34 -43.41 38.84
CA SER A 151 -27.96 -43.19 40.25
C SER A 151 -27.90 -44.48 41.07
N THR A 152 -26.88 -44.61 41.89
CA THR A 152 -26.62 -45.68 42.87
C THR A 152 -26.10 -45.03 44.16
N SER A 153 -26.73 -45.30 45.30
CA SER A 153 -26.69 -44.39 46.45
C SER A 153 -25.33 -44.27 47.19
N SER A 154 -24.96 -43.02 47.53
CA SER A 154 -24.00 -42.53 48.55
C SER A 154 -22.51 -42.29 48.20
N CYS A 155 -21.97 -41.13 48.61
CA CYS A 155 -20.56 -40.83 48.95
C CYS A 155 -20.38 -39.35 49.40
N THR A 156 -19.55 -39.07 50.41
CA THR A 156 -19.40 -37.73 51.04
C THR A 156 -17.95 -37.41 51.48
N GLN A 157 -17.02 -37.21 50.55
CA GLN A 157 -15.62 -36.80 50.84
C GLN A 157 -15.08 -35.81 49.80
N PRO A 158 -14.12 -34.91 50.16
CA PRO A 158 -13.45 -33.99 49.23
C PRO A 158 -12.70 -34.73 48.11
N ILE A 159 -12.86 -34.27 46.86
CA ILE A 159 -12.18 -34.82 45.69
C ILE A 159 -11.44 -33.67 45.00
N ASN A 160 -10.10 -33.74 44.98
CA ASN A 160 -9.26 -32.77 44.26
C ASN A 160 -9.33 -33.02 42.75
N GLY A 161 -9.25 -31.94 41.97
CA GLY A 161 -9.31 -31.98 40.52
C GLY A 161 -8.08 -32.65 39.91
N GLY A 162 -8.32 -33.57 38.98
CA GLY A 162 -7.32 -34.16 38.11
C GLY A 162 -7.56 -33.79 36.63
N TRP A 163 -6.47 -33.61 35.89
CA TRP A 163 -6.53 -33.31 34.46
C TRP A 163 -7.06 -34.51 33.66
N SER A 164 -7.93 -34.24 32.69
CA SER A 164 -8.22 -35.19 31.61
C SER A 164 -6.95 -35.55 30.84
N ALA A 165 -6.98 -36.65 30.11
CA ALA A 165 -6.03 -36.82 29.01
C ALA A 165 -6.09 -35.61 28.08
N TRP A 166 -4.95 -35.24 27.49
CA TRP A 166 -4.92 -34.28 26.41
C TRP A 166 -5.71 -34.79 25.20
N SER A 167 -6.36 -33.89 24.46
CA SER A 167 -6.89 -34.20 23.14
C SER A 167 -5.76 -34.62 22.19
N SER A 168 -6.13 -35.24 21.08
CA SER A 168 -5.26 -35.27 19.90
C SER A 168 -4.84 -33.85 19.53
N TRP A 169 -3.67 -33.72 18.93
CA TRP A 169 -3.22 -32.46 18.33
C TRP A 169 -4.14 -32.06 17.17
N GLY A 170 -4.46 -30.77 17.09
CA GLY A 170 -5.16 -30.19 15.94
C GLY A 170 -4.32 -30.21 14.66
N THR A 171 -4.90 -29.77 13.55
CA THR A 171 -4.17 -29.62 12.29
C THR A 171 -3.05 -28.58 12.43
N CYS A 172 -1.90 -28.85 11.81
CA CYS A 172 -0.79 -27.91 11.79
C CYS A 172 -1.15 -26.61 11.07
N SER A 173 -0.80 -25.45 11.63
CA SER A 173 -1.14 -24.14 11.07
C SER A 173 -0.45 -23.81 9.74
N LEU A 174 0.65 -24.48 9.41
CA LEU A 174 1.39 -24.34 8.15
C LEU A 174 1.69 -25.73 7.57
N THR A 175 1.87 -25.82 6.26
CA THR A 175 2.24 -27.08 5.54
C THR A 175 3.74 -27.31 5.42
N CYS A 176 4.56 -26.28 5.68
CA CYS A 176 6.01 -26.28 5.79
C CYS A 176 6.43 -25.05 6.61
N GLY A 177 7.73 -24.88 6.92
CA GLY A 177 8.23 -23.66 7.56
C GLY A 177 7.92 -23.52 9.06
N SER A 178 7.70 -24.63 9.78
CA SER A 178 7.42 -24.66 11.23
C SER A 178 6.10 -24.03 11.64
N GLY A 179 4.99 -24.69 11.27
CA GLY A 179 3.67 -24.41 11.83
C GLY A 179 3.53 -24.80 13.30
N THR A 180 2.38 -24.48 13.88
CA THR A 180 2.01 -24.87 15.24
C THR A 180 0.71 -25.68 15.23
N GLN A 181 0.63 -26.70 16.08
CA GLN A 181 -0.58 -27.45 16.37
C GLN A 181 -0.88 -27.37 17.87
N THR A 182 -2.16 -27.30 18.22
CA THR A 182 -2.64 -27.09 19.59
C THR A 182 -3.43 -28.31 20.06
N ARG A 183 -3.32 -28.66 21.36
CA ARG A 183 -4.18 -29.64 22.03
C ARG A 183 -4.67 -29.11 23.37
N ALA A 184 -5.82 -29.59 23.83
CA ALA A 184 -6.49 -29.11 25.04
C ALA A 184 -6.78 -30.24 26.04
N ARG A 185 -6.89 -29.89 27.32
CA ARG A 185 -7.33 -30.77 28.42
C ARG A 185 -8.21 -30.00 29.39
N THR A 186 -9.03 -30.72 30.14
CA THR A 186 -10.00 -30.14 31.09
C THR A 186 -9.83 -30.74 32.49
N CYS A 187 -10.11 -29.97 33.53
CA CYS A 187 -9.97 -30.43 34.92
C CYS A 187 -11.18 -31.29 35.34
N THR A 188 -11.27 -32.50 34.79
CA THR A 188 -12.47 -33.34 34.84
C THR A 188 -12.22 -34.81 35.23
N ASN A 189 -10.98 -35.21 35.48
CA ASN A 189 -10.61 -36.61 35.74
C ASN A 189 -9.76 -36.78 37.02
N PRO A 190 -10.37 -36.76 38.22
CA PRO A 190 -11.78 -36.42 38.48
C PRO A 190 -12.01 -34.90 38.50
N ALA A 191 -13.26 -34.46 38.32
CA ALA A 191 -13.61 -33.05 38.51
C ALA A 191 -13.54 -32.69 40.01
N PRO A 192 -13.00 -31.51 40.39
CA PRO A 192 -12.93 -31.11 41.78
C PRO A 192 -14.33 -30.93 42.38
N SER A 193 -14.55 -31.53 43.54
CA SER A 193 -15.86 -31.52 44.23
C SER A 193 -15.69 -31.68 45.75
N ASN A 194 -16.76 -31.40 46.50
CA ASN A 194 -16.79 -31.48 47.97
C ASN A 194 -15.65 -30.68 48.66
N GLY A 195 -15.23 -29.56 48.09
CA GLY A 195 -14.18 -28.68 48.63
C GLY A 195 -12.74 -29.04 48.22
N GLY A 196 -12.54 -29.98 47.30
CA GLY A 196 -11.20 -30.28 46.77
C GLY A 196 -10.63 -29.20 45.84
N ALA A 197 -9.30 -29.13 45.77
CA ALA A 197 -8.55 -28.12 45.03
C ALA A 197 -8.69 -28.27 43.50
N ASN A 198 -8.65 -27.16 42.77
CA ASN A 198 -8.63 -27.14 41.30
C ASN A 198 -7.29 -27.64 40.73
N CYS A 199 -7.31 -28.12 39.48
CA CYS A 199 -6.09 -28.52 38.78
C CYS A 199 -5.18 -27.32 38.50
N SER A 200 -3.88 -27.47 38.75
CA SER A 200 -2.85 -26.48 38.41
C SER A 200 -2.14 -26.79 37.09
N GLY A 201 -1.82 -25.75 36.31
CA GLY A 201 -1.19 -25.83 34.99
C GLY A 201 -2.12 -25.47 33.83
N SER A 202 -1.57 -25.38 32.62
CA SER A 202 -2.31 -24.92 31.43
C SER A 202 -3.37 -25.92 30.95
N THR A 203 -4.49 -25.40 30.47
CA THR A 203 -5.59 -26.12 29.80
C THR A 203 -5.32 -26.38 28.31
N SER A 204 -4.35 -25.68 27.73
CA SER A 204 -3.93 -25.78 26.33
C SER A 204 -2.42 -25.94 26.26
N GLU A 205 -1.94 -26.67 25.26
CA GLU A 205 -0.53 -26.89 24.95
C GLU A 205 -0.34 -26.76 23.44
N ASN A 206 0.79 -26.18 23.03
CA ASN A 206 1.18 -25.96 21.64
C ASN A 206 2.46 -26.75 21.36
N GLN A 207 2.60 -27.32 20.17
CA GLN A 207 3.89 -27.84 19.69
C GLN A 207 4.11 -27.46 18.22
N THR A 208 5.38 -27.30 17.85
CA THR A 208 5.80 -27.10 16.47
C THR A 208 5.49 -28.33 15.61
N CYS A 209 5.18 -28.10 14.35
CA CYS A 209 4.86 -29.12 13.36
C CYS A 209 5.26 -28.63 11.96
N ASN A 210 5.38 -29.56 11.01
CA ASN A 210 5.78 -29.24 9.64
C ASN A 210 7.07 -28.40 9.56
N THR A 211 8.11 -28.84 10.29
CA THR A 211 9.44 -28.22 10.37
C THR A 211 10.29 -28.44 9.12
N GLN A 212 9.79 -29.14 8.11
CA GLN A 212 10.43 -29.16 6.79
C GLN A 212 10.51 -27.74 6.24
N SER A 213 11.67 -27.36 5.72
CA SER A 213 11.81 -26.14 4.92
C SER A 213 10.80 -26.18 3.78
N CYS A 214 10.11 -25.06 3.56
CA CYS A 214 9.40 -24.89 2.29
C CYS A 214 10.44 -24.98 1.17
N THR A 215 10.15 -25.71 0.08
CA THR A 215 11.10 -25.91 -1.01
C THR A 215 11.42 -24.57 -1.67
N GLN A 216 12.61 -24.06 -1.39
CA GLN A 216 13.08 -22.76 -1.81
C GLN A 216 13.46 -22.77 -3.30
N THR A 217 13.06 -21.73 -4.03
CA THR A 217 13.87 -21.16 -5.12
C THR A 217 15.01 -20.32 -4.49
N GLY A 218 15.78 -19.53 -5.25
CA GLY A 218 17.07 -19.03 -4.76
C GLY A 218 16.98 -18.08 -3.55
N SER A 219 18.04 -18.00 -2.74
CA SER A 219 18.21 -16.89 -1.79
C SER A 219 18.32 -15.57 -2.58
N GLY A 220 17.52 -14.56 -2.21
CA GLY A 220 17.52 -13.26 -2.89
C GLY A 220 16.52 -13.15 -4.04
N ASP A 221 15.50 -14.00 -4.07
CA ASP A 221 14.42 -13.93 -5.05
C ASP A 221 13.57 -12.66 -4.86
N ASN A 222 12.99 -12.16 -5.96
CA ASN A 222 12.11 -11.00 -5.96
C ASN A 222 10.67 -11.42 -6.22
N PHE A 223 9.81 -11.21 -5.23
CA PHE A 223 8.37 -11.38 -5.34
C PHE A 223 7.68 -10.04 -5.58
N TYR A 224 6.56 -10.06 -6.30
CA TYR A 224 5.81 -8.88 -6.72
C TYR A 224 4.35 -9.01 -6.31
N VAL A 225 3.82 -7.93 -5.72
CA VAL A 225 2.46 -7.85 -5.20
C VAL A 225 1.79 -6.61 -5.76
N SER A 226 0.61 -6.78 -6.35
CA SER A 226 -0.17 -5.71 -6.98
C SER A 226 -1.67 -5.88 -6.70
N THR A 227 -2.41 -4.78 -6.64
CA THR A 227 -3.88 -4.83 -6.54
C THR A 227 -4.59 -5.44 -7.75
N SER A 228 -3.91 -5.51 -8.91
CA SER A 228 -4.34 -6.24 -10.11
C SER A 228 -3.85 -7.69 -10.19
N GLY A 229 -3.03 -8.14 -9.22
CA GLY A 229 -2.45 -9.49 -9.19
C GLY A 229 -3.46 -10.59 -8.85
N ASN A 230 -2.97 -11.84 -8.82
CA ASN A 230 -3.76 -13.02 -8.47
C ASN A 230 -2.94 -13.95 -7.57
N ASP A 231 -3.48 -14.35 -6.41
CA ASP A 231 -2.76 -15.21 -5.45
C ASP A 231 -2.55 -16.66 -5.91
N ALA A 232 -3.18 -17.06 -7.03
CA ALA A 232 -2.86 -18.31 -7.72
C ALA A 232 -1.49 -18.27 -8.45
N ASN A 233 -0.91 -17.07 -8.66
CA ASN A 233 0.38 -16.90 -9.31
C ASN A 233 1.55 -17.33 -8.40
N SER A 234 2.75 -17.39 -8.98
CA SER A 234 4.04 -17.55 -8.28
C SER A 234 4.60 -16.24 -7.71
N CYS A 235 3.85 -15.14 -7.80
CA CYS A 235 4.26 -13.78 -7.42
C CYS A 235 5.50 -13.27 -8.18
N SER A 236 5.72 -13.68 -9.43
CA SER A 236 6.79 -13.14 -10.29
C SER A 236 6.41 -11.75 -10.84
N SER A 237 7.36 -11.05 -11.47
CA SER A 237 7.10 -9.73 -12.09
C SER A 237 6.02 -9.79 -13.18
N ALA A 238 6.05 -10.83 -14.02
CA ALA A 238 5.03 -11.10 -15.05
C ALA A 238 3.70 -11.64 -14.50
N GLY A 239 3.68 -12.10 -13.25
CA GLY A 239 2.51 -12.69 -12.59
C GLY A 239 2.46 -12.33 -11.11
N PRO A 240 2.20 -11.06 -10.76
CA PRO A 240 2.20 -10.61 -9.37
C PRO A 240 1.06 -11.25 -8.59
N CYS A 241 1.27 -11.44 -7.29
CA CYS A 241 0.23 -11.88 -6.38
C CYS A 241 -0.69 -10.73 -5.96
N ARG A 242 -1.89 -11.04 -5.48
CA ARG A 242 -2.87 -10.03 -5.06
C ARG A 242 -2.60 -9.51 -3.66
N GLN A 243 -2.12 -10.37 -2.77
CA GLN A 243 -1.91 -10.07 -1.35
C GLN A 243 -0.48 -10.35 -0.92
N ILE A 244 0.07 -9.49 -0.05
CA ILE A 244 1.40 -9.66 0.56
C ILE A 244 1.49 -11.01 1.28
N ARG A 245 0.39 -11.42 1.91
CA ARG A 245 0.20 -12.74 2.55
C ARG A 245 0.60 -13.92 1.66
N ARG A 246 0.42 -13.83 0.35
CA ARG A 246 0.73 -14.91 -0.59
C ARG A 246 2.23 -14.95 -0.90
N ALA A 247 2.85 -13.81 -1.15
CA ALA A 247 4.30 -13.71 -1.32
C ALA A 247 5.04 -14.16 -0.04
N LEU A 248 4.51 -13.83 1.14
CA LEU A 248 5.02 -14.28 2.44
C LEU A 248 5.00 -15.81 2.66
N GLN A 249 4.22 -16.57 1.88
CA GLN A 249 4.26 -18.04 1.91
C GLN A 249 5.38 -18.63 1.04
N LEU A 250 5.99 -17.82 0.17
CA LEU A 250 7.04 -18.20 -0.76
C LEU A 250 8.41 -17.70 -0.31
N ALA A 251 8.46 -16.53 0.31
CA ALA A 251 9.69 -15.86 0.74
C ALA A 251 10.48 -16.64 1.81
N GLY A 252 11.79 -16.74 1.59
CA GLY A 252 12.81 -17.18 2.52
C GLY A 252 13.86 -16.09 2.80
N VAL A 253 15.05 -16.53 3.24
CA VAL A 253 16.22 -15.66 3.52
C VAL A 253 16.59 -14.83 2.29
N GLY A 254 16.92 -13.55 2.49
CA GLY A 254 17.37 -12.63 1.43
C GLY A 254 16.29 -12.07 0.51
N ASP A 255 15.10 -12.65 0.50
CA ASP A 255 14.08 -12.34 -0.50
C ASP A 255 13.43 -10.97 -0.30
N THR A 256 13.04 -10.35 -1.41
CA THR A 256 12.36 -9.05 -1.43
C THR A 256 10.95 -9.16 -2.00
N ILE A 257 9.96 -8.78 -1.20
CA ILE A 257 8.56 -8.62 -1.58
C ILE A 257 8.33 -7.16 -1.96
N ASN A 258 8.27 -6.91 -3.27
CA ASN A 258 7.99 -5.63 -3.89
C ASN A 258 6.47 -5.40 -3.94
N VAL A 259 5.98 -4.38 -3.22
CA VAL A 259 4.56 -4.06 -3.07
C VAL A 259 4.24 -2.79 -3.86
N ALA A 260 3.44 -2.92 -4.92
CA ALA A 260 2.97 -1.79 -5.71
C ALA A 260 1.93 -0.95 -4.95
N ASP A 261 1.67 0.27 -5.40
CA ASP A 261 0.67 1.15 -4.78
C ASP A 261 -0.76 0.55 -4.81
N GLY A 262 -1.53 0.83 -3.77
CA GLY A 262 -2.90 0.35 -3.58
C GLY A 262 -3.13 -0.31 -2.21
N SER A 263 -4.32 -0.88 -2.03
CA SER A 263 -4.77 -1.44 -0.75
C SER A 263 -4.64 -2.96 -0.64
N TYR A 264 -4.04 -3.40 0.45
CA TYR A 264 -3.77 -4.79 0.80
C TYR A 264 -4.29 -5.12 2.19
N LEU A 265 -4.74 -6.35 2.39
CA LEU A 265 -5.25 -6.79 3.69
C LEU A 265 -4.10 -7.00 4.68
N GLY A 266 -4.33 -6.63 5.93
CA GLY A 266 -3.40 -6.86 7.04
C GLY A 266 -2.90 -8.30 7.12
N PHE A 267 -1.64 -8.48 7.49
CA PHE A 267 -0.94 -9.77 7.39
C PHE A 267 -0.21 -10.12 8.68
N THR A 268 0.10 -11.41 8.83
CA THR A 268 1.01 -11.92 9.86
C THR A 268 2.21 -12.56 9.18
N LEU A 269 3.41 -12.22 9.63
CA LEU A 269 4.65 -12.96 9.40
C LEU A 269 5.05 -13.59 10.74
N SER A 270 5.37 -14.88 10.76
CA SER A 270 5.70 -15.61 11.98
C SER A 270 6.76 -16.68 11.72
N ASN A 271 7.75 -16.80 12.62
CA ASN A 271 8.87 -17.75 12.51
C ASN A 271 9.73 -17.58 11.24
N LEU A 272 9.68 -16.41 10.59
CA LEU A 272 10.46 -16.13 9.39
C LEU A 272 11.73 -15.34 9.76
N ASN A 273 12.88 -15.79 9.27
CA ASN A 273 14.17 -15.29 9.74
C ASN A 273 15.10 -15.08 8.55
N GLY A 274 15.51 -13.83 8.32
CA GLY A 274 16.62 -13.50 7.44
C GLY A 274 17.97 -13.61 8.17
N THR A 275 19.02 -13.11 7.53
CA THR A 275 20.34 -12.95 8.15
C THR A 275 20.80 -11.48 8.10
N ALA A 276 21.89 -11.16 8.78
CA ALA A 276 22.47 -9.81 8.77
C ALA A 276 22.93 -9.34 7.37
N THR A 277 23.23 -10.27 6.46
CA THR A 277 23.61 -9.99 5.06
C THR A 277 22.47 -10.22 4.07
N GLU A 278 21.50 -11.06 4.43
CA GLU A 278 20.36 -11.45 3.59
C GLU A 278 19.04 -11.28 4.39
N PRO A 279 18.65 -10.04 4.69
CA PRO A 279 17.40 -9.74 5.39
C PRO A 279 16.20 -9.98 4.48
N ILE A 280 15.05 -10.32 5.06
CA ILE A 280 13.80 -10.49 4.31
C ILE A 280 13.08 -9.16 4.27
N THR A 281 12.84 -8.64 3.07
CA THR A 281 12.40 -7.26 2.87
C THR A 281 10.98 -7.21 2.31
N ILE A 282 10.05 -6.51 2.97
CA ILE A 282 8.77 -6.12 2.40
C ILE A 282 8.80 -4.61 2.14
N LYS A 283 8.81 -4.23 0.86
CA LYS A 283 9.08 -2.85 0.42
C LYS A 283 8.01 -2.31 -0.52
N ALA A 284 7.52 -1.10 -0.25
CA ALA A 284 6.74 -0.33 -1.21
C ALA A 284 7.60 0.08 -2.42
N THR A 285 7.11 -0.14 -3.64
CA THR A 285 7.78 0.35 -4.86
C THR A 285 7.34 1.77 -5.25
N GLY A 286 6.16 2.19 -4.79
CA GLY A 286 5.64 3.55 -4.92
C GLY A 286 5.47 4.22 -3.56
N SER A 287 4.53 5.17 -3.47
CA SER A 287 4.32 5.97 -2.27
C SER A 287 3.05 5.64 -1.50
N ASN A 288 2.19 4.73 -2.00
CA ASN A 288 0.84 4.47 -1.49
C ASN A 288 0.51 2.96 -1.40
N ALA A 289 1.47 2.12 -0.99
CA ALA A 289 1.20 0.76 -0.54
C ALA A 289 0.55 0.79 0.87
N ILE A 290 -0.78 0.67 0.92
CA ILE A 290 -1.60 0.82 2.13
C ILE A 290 -2.04 -0.55 2.66
N ILE A 291 -1.75 -0.83 3.92
CA ILE A 291 -2.20 -2.02 4.64
C ILE A 291 -3.42 -1.66 5.49
N THR A 292 -4.56 -2.29 5.16
CA THR A 292 -5.84 -2.07 5.84
C THR A 292 -6.09 -3.11 6.93
N ALA A 293 -7.03 -2.81 7.82
CA ALA A 293 -7.57 -3.79 8.76
C ALA A 293 -8.13 -5.03 8.03
N THR A 294 -8.25 -6.13 8.77
CA THR A 294 -8.81 -7.38 8.26
C THR A 294 -9.61 -8.09 9.36
N THR A 295 -10.44 -9.06 8.99
CA THR A 295 -11.30 -9.82 9.92
C THR A 295 -11.16 -11.34 9.75
N ASP A 296 -10.22 -11.78 8.89
CA ASP A 296 -10.04 -13.18 8.51
C ASP A 296 -8.79 -13.83 9.14
N ARG A 297 -8.09 -13.12 10.04
CA ARG A 297 -6.82 -13.54 10.66
C ARG A 297 -6.97 -14.41 11.91
N GLY A 298 -8.18 -14.92 12.18
CA GLY A 298 -8.48 -15.70 13.37
C GLY A 298 -8.59 -14.84 14.63
N THR A 299 -7.86 -15.20 15.69
CA THR A 299 -8.07 -14.64 17.05
C THR A 299 -7.29 -13.37 17.39
N ASP A 300 -6.45 -12.85 16.48
CA ASP A 300 -5.72 -11.58 16.68
C ASP A 300 -5.62 -10.82 15.35
N ASP A 301 -6.71 -10.17 14.96
CA ASP A 301 -6.89 -9.39 13.72
C ASP A 301 -6.74 -7.87 13.94
N ARG A 302 -6.43 -7.46 15.18
CA ARG A 302 -6.43 -6.06 15.65
C ARG A 302 -5.29 -5.18 15.15
N ASP A 303 -4.19 -5.78 14.69
CA ASP A 303 -3.01 -5.06 14.21
C ASP A 303 -2.85 -5.21 12.69
N ASN A 304 -2.67 -4.14 11.91
CA ASN A 304 -2.64 -4.27 10.44
C ASN A 304 -1.41 -5.07 9.97
N ILE A 305 -0.23 -4.80 10.54
CA ILE A 305 0.99 -5.59 10.31
C ILE A 305 1.36 -6.29 11.62
N TYR A 306 1.48 -7.61 11.62
CA TYR A 306 1.93 -8.37 12.79
C TYR A 306 3.14 -9.24 12.43
N VAL A 307 4.27 -8.98 13.07
CA VAL A 307 5.49 -9.79 12.97
C VAL A 307 5.75 -10.46 14.32
N SER A 308 5.89 -11.78 14.33
CA SER A 308 6.13 -12.56 15.55
C SER A 308 7.28 -13.56 15.42
N LEU A 309 8.07 -13.78 16.47
CA LEU A 309 9.11 -14.83 16.53
C LEU A 309 10.07 -14.82 15.33
N SER A 310 10.52 -13.65 14.91
CA SER A 310 11.17 -13.45 13.61
C SER A 310 12.44 -12.61 13.73
N SER A 311 13.29 -12.61 12.71
CA SER A 311 14.50 -11.79 12.74
C SER A 311 14.98 -11.32 11.37
N HIS A 312 15.73 -10.21 11.36
CA HIS A 312 16.25 -9.59 10.13
C HIS A 312 15.16 -9.31 9.09
N ILE A 313 14.01 -8.81 9.56
CA ILE A 313 12.88 -8.39 8.71
C ILE A 313 12.98 -6.88 8.47
N ILE A 314 12.87 -6.44 7.22
CA ILE A 314 12.80 -5.03 6.84
C ILE A 314 11.39 -4.72 6.33
N ILE A 315 10.73 -3.74 6.94
CA ILE A 315 9.49 -3.13 6.46
C ILE A 315 9.84 -1.73 5.95
N ASP A 316 9.66 -1.49 4.65
CA ASP A 316 10.11 -0.26 3.97
C ASP A 316 8.94 0.39 3.21
N GLY A 317 8.60 1.63 3.54
CA GLY A 317 7.63 2.46 2.79
C GLY A 317 6.15 2.10 2.93
N LEU A 318 5.80 1.05 3.70
CA LEU A 318 4.40 0.67 3.91
C LEU A 318 3.63 1.71 4.75
N LYS A 319 2.36 1.90 4.42
CA LYS A 319 1.44 2.81 5.13
C LYS A 319 0.33 2.02 5.83
N THR A 320 -0.05 2.43 7.03
CA THR A 320 -1.16 1.84 7.80
C THR A 320 -2.03 2.95 8.37
N TYR A 321 -3.35 2.75 8.31
CA TYR A 321 -4.36 3.66 8.84
C TYR A 321 -5.45 2.88 9.55
N SER A 322 -5.95 3.43 10.66
CA SER A 322 -7.15 2.93 11.36
C SER A 322 -7.10 1.44 11.66
N ALA A 323 -5.93 0.93 12.03
CA ALA A 323 -5.82 -0.38 12.64
C ALA A 323 -6.62 -0.41 13.96
N PRO A 324 -7.38 -1.47 14.26
CA PRO A 324 -8.16 -1.56 15.49
C PRO A 324 -7.34 -1.39 16.79
N ARG A 325 -6.04 -1.70 16.75
CA ARG A 325 -5.09 -1.52 17.85
C ARG A 325 -3.75 -0.94 17.37
N ALA A 326 -2.88 -1.73 16.76
CA ALA A 326 -1.56 -1.27 16.31
C ALA A 326 -1.45 -1.19 14.78
N GLY A 327 -0.87 -0.10 14.26
CA GLY A 327 -0.51 -0.03 12.84
C GLY A 327 0.48 -1.15 12.46
N LEU A 328 1.51 -1.33 13.28
CA LEU A 328 2.48 -2.43 13.19
C LEU A 328 2.87 -2.95 14.57
N ARG A 329 2.94 -4.28 14.71
CA ARG A 329 3.41 -4.98 15.92
C ARG A 329 4.65 -5.83 15.60
N LEU A 330 5.69 -5.66 16.42
CA LEU A 330 6.87 -6.54 16.49
C LEU A 330 6.85 -7.33 17.80
N ASP A 331 6.75 -8.66 17.75
CA ASP A 331 6.61 -9.50 18.95
C ASP A 331 7.69 -10.58 18.97
N GLY A 332 8.76 -10.37 19.75
CA GLY A 332 10.01 -11.12 19.59
C GLY A 332 10.59 -10.99 18.19
N CYS A 333 10.67 -9.76 17.65
CA CYS A 333 11.34 -9.47 16.38
C CYS A 333 12.75 -8.94 16.66
N HIS A 334 13.78 -9.72 16.34
CA HIS A 334 15.17 -9.31 16.59
C HIS A 334 15.87 -8.81 15.32
N TYR A 335 16.65 -7.75 15.39
CA TYR A 335 17.34 -7.14 14.23
C TYR A 335 16.38 -6.66 13.13
N CYS A 336 15.16 -6.27 13.50
CA CYS A 336 14.10 -5.88 12.56
C CYS A 336 14.14 -4.36 12.31
N THR A 337 13.93 -3.94 11.06
CA THR A 337 13.91 -2.53 10.65
C THR A 337 12.53 -2.12 10.15
N VAL A 338 12.03 -0.97 10.61
CA VAL A 338 10.82 -0.31 10.08
C VAL A 338 11.22 1.08 9.61
N LYS A 339 11.07 1.35 8.31
CA LYS A 339 11.51 2.62 7.73
C LYS A 339 10.61 3.18 6.65
N ASN A 340 10.70 4.50 6.46
CA ASN A 340 10.00 5.26 5.42
C ASN A 340 8.46 5.14 5.43
N GLY A 341 7.87 4.58 6.49
CA GLY A 341 6.45 4.24 6.57
C GLY A 341 5.58 5.32 7.22
N VAL A 342 4.27 5.10 7.16
CA VAL A 342 3.27 5.94 7.85
C VAL A 342 2.37 5.07 8.72
N PHE A 343 2.21 5.43 9.99
CA PHE A 343 1.39 4.69 10.96
C PHE A 343 0.46 5.68 11.66
N GLY A 344 -0.67 5.99 11.01
CA GLY A 344 -1.55 7.10 11.39
C GLY A 344 -2.95 6.68 11.84
N ASN A 345 -3.55 7.41 12.78
CA ASN A 345 -4.96 7.28 13.20
C ASN A 345 -5.34 5.85 13.63
N ASN A 346 -4.45 5.14 14.33
CA ASN A 346 -4.67 3.77 14.81
C ASN A 346 -5.32 3.78 16.20
N GLY A 347 -5.97 2.67 16.60
CA GLY A 347 -6.70 2.58 17.86
C GLY A 347 -5.84 2.90 19.08
N THR A 348 -4.71 2.22 19.23
CA THR A 348 -3.87 2.29 20.44
C THR A 348 -2.44 2.74 20.12
N TRP A 349 -1.79 2.17 19.10
CA TRP A 349 -0.39 2.48 18.77
C TRP A 349 -0.11 2.64 17.27
N GLY A 350 0.86 3.49 16.93
CA GLY A 350 1.48 3.51 15.60
C GLY A 350 2.34 2.26 15.37
N ILE A 351 3.44 2.15 16.12
CA ILE A 351 4.29 0.96 16.20
C ILE A 351 4.33 0.46 17.65
N PHE A 352 4.03 -0.82 17.86
CA PHE A 352 4.16 -1.52 19.14
C PHE A 352 5.24 -2.61 19.04
N THR A 353 6.10 -2.72 20.05
CA THR A 353 7.07 -3.81 20.15
C THR A 353 6.99 -4.50 21.52
N ASN A 354 7.26 -5.80 21.52
CA ASN A 354 7.30 -6.64 22.71
C ASN A 354 8.55 -7.53 22.65
N HIS A 355 9.36 -7.56 23.72
CA HIS A 355 10.59 -8.37 23.84
C HIS A 355 11.47 -8.40 22.56
N SER A 356 11.70 -7.24 21.95
CA SER A 356 12.29 -7.12 20.60
C SER A 356 13.61 -6.33 20.62
N ASN A 357 14.72 -7.02 20.33
CA ASN A 357 16.09 -6.48 20.46
C ASN A 357 16.69 -6.06 19.11
N ASN A 358 17.56 -5.06 19.12
CA ASN A 358 18.26 -4.48 17.98
C ASN A 358 17.30 -3.99 16.88
N VAL A 359 16.14 -3.44 17.28
CA VAL A 359 15.14 -2.90 16.36
C VAL A 359 15.54 -1.50 15.91
N LEU A 360 15.44 -1.23 14.61
CA LEU A 360 15.64 0.10 14.02
C LEU A 360 14.29 0.66 13.54
N ILE A 361 13.90 1.83 14.03
CA ILE A 361 12.74 2.59 13.55
C ILE A 361 13.24 3.93 13.00
N GLU A 362 13.25 4.09 11.68
CA GLU A 362 13.83 5.28 11.04
C GLU A 362 12.98 5.96 9.95
N ASN A 363 12.99 7.29 9.91
CA ASN A 363 12.34 8.08 8.86
C ASN A 363 10.84 7.77 8.65
N ASN A 364 10.12 7.41 9.72
CA ASN A 364 8.68 7.13 9.68
C ASN A 364 7.86 8.35 10.14
N THR A 365 6.59 8.39 9.74
CA THR A 365 5.60 9.35 10.26
C THR A 365 4.52 8.63 11.08
N LEU A 366 4.35 8.99 12.35
CA LEU A 366 3.41 8.35 13.27
C LEU A 366 2.53 9.39 13.96
N TYR A 367 1.21 9.25 13.87
CA TYR A 367 0.30 10.26 14.44
C TYR A 367 -1.10 9.75 14.77
N GLY A 368 -1.82 10.49 15.62
CA GLY A 368 -3.25 10.27 15.83
C GLY A 368 -3.62 8.95 16.51
N SER A 369 -2.69 8.30 17.23
CA SER A 369 -3.01 7.09 17.99
C SER A 369 -4.03 7.43 19.09
N GLY A 370 -5.19 6.78 19.05
CA GLY A 370 -6.39 7.21 19.77
C GLY A 370 -6.39 6.99 21.29
N GLU A 371 -5.80 5.88 21.75
CA GLU A 371 -5.71 5.54 23.18
C GLU A 371 -4.33 5.76 23.78
N GLU A 372 -3.24 5.58 23.01
CA GLU A 372 -1.88 5.58 23.57
C GLU A 372 -0.83 6.27 22.70
N HIS A 373 0.08 5.54 22.02
CA HIS A 373 1.42 6.07 21.70
C HIS A 373 1.76 6.04 20.21
N GLY A 374 2.65 6.95 19.78
CA GLY A 374 3.26 6.86 18.45
C GLY A 374 4.11 5.59 18.32
N ILE A 375 5.18 5.49 19.10
CA ILE A 375 6.05 4.32 19.21
C ILE A 375 6.01 3.78 20.65
N TYR A 376 5.85 2.47 20.81
CA TYR A 376 5.92 1.79 22.10
C TYR A 376 6.89 0.60 22.08
N PHE A 377 7.95 0.68 22.90
CA PHE A 377 8.79 -0.47 23.28
C PHE A 377 8.36 -1.00 24.65
N SER A 378 7.98 -2.27 24.72
CA SER A 378 7.39 -2.89 25.91
C SER A 378 8.21 -4.07 26.45
N ASN A 379 8.20 -4.20 27.78
CA ASN A 379 8.69 -5.28 28.62
C ASN A 379 10.22 -5.41 28.70
N SER A 380 10.91 -5.67 27.59
CA SER A 380 12.39 -5.64 27.55
C SER A 380 12.89 -5.43 26.13
N ALA A 381 13.97 -4.66 25.95
CA ALA A 381 14.59 -4.47 24.62
C ALA A 381 16.04 -4.01 24.73
N ASP A 382 16.96 -4.71 24.07
CA ASP A 382 18.37 -4.31 23.96
C ASP A 382 18.67 -3.61 22.63
N ASN A 383 19.45 -2.53 22.69
CA ASN A 383 19.91 -1.70 21.57
C ASN A 383 18.82 -1.20 20.58
N PRO A 384 17.62 -0.76 21.01
CA PRO A 384 16.65 -0.17 20.09
C PRO A 384 17.14 1.19 19.58
N THR A 385 17.05 1.43 18.28
CA THR A 385 17.39 2.72 17.64
C THR A 385 16.14 3.35 17.05
N ILE A 386 15.82 4.57 17.47
CA ILE A 386 14.69 5.36 16.96
C ILE A 386 15.24 6.68 16.41
N ARG A 387 15.25 6.86 15.08
CA ARG A 387 15.87 8.04 14.47
C ARG A 387 15.12 8.71 13.33
N SER A 388 15.24 10.04 13.24
CA SER A 388 14.70 10.84 12.12
C SER A 388 13.19 10.68 11.88
N ASN A 389 12.41 10.23 12.87
CA ASN A 389 10.96 10.06 12.74
C ASN A 389 10.21 11.37 13.04
N ARG A 390 9.02 11.53 12.46
CA ARG A 390 8.07 12.59 12.80
C ARG A 390 6.89 12.00 13.57
N ILE A 391 6.71 12.39 14.84
CA ILE A 391 5.80 11.72 15.78
C ILE A 391 4.90 12.75 16.46
N TYR A 392 3.60 12.76 16.16
CA TYR A 392 2.75 13.86 16.61
C TYR A 392 1.28 13.53 16.87
N ASP A 393 0.63 14.37 17.68
CA ASP A 393 -0.80 14.32 17.97
C ASP A 393 -1.29 12.92 18.42
N ASN A 394 -0.45 12.16 19.13
CA ASN A 394 -0.84 10.90 19.77
C ASN A 394 -1.40 11.19 21.17
N TYR A 395 -2.45 10.47 21.57
CA TYR A 395 -3.19 10.80 22.79
C TYR A 395 -2.31 10.76 24.06
N ALA A 396 -1.43 9.78 24.20
CA ALA A 396 -0.42 9.72 25.26
C ALA A 396 0.99 10.00 24.69
N ASN A 397 1.94 9.07 24.81
CA ASN A 397 3.33 9.35 24.50
C ASN A 397 3.62 9.50 22.99
N GLY A 398 4.59 10.35 22.63
CA GLY A 398 5.22 10.27 21.31
C GLY A 398 6.02 8.97 21.18
N ILE A 399 7.05 8.82 22.02
CA ILE A 399 7.80 7.59 22.22
C ILE A 399 7.60 7.12 23.66
N HIS A 400 7.28 5.83 23.85
CA HIS A 400 7.33 5.18 25.15
C HIS A 400 8.29 4.00 25.12
N MET A 401 9.21 3.95 26.08
CA MET A 401 10.00 2.79 26.44
C MET A 401 9.54 2.38 27.84
N ASN A 402 8.90 1.22 27.98
CA ASN A 402 8.46 0.68 29.26
C ASN A 402 9.09 -0.69 29.48
N GLY A 403 10.24 -0.74 30.15
CA GLY A 403 10.71 -1.99 30.73
C GLY A 403 9.72 -2.45 31.80
N ASP A 404 9.31 -3.71 31.79
CA ASP A 404 8.40 -4.30 32.78
C ASP A 404 8.85 -5.74 33.07
N LEU A 405 9.19 -6.02 34.33
CA LEU A 405 9.59 -7.35 34.79
C LEU A 405 8.39 -8.29 35.02
N SER A 406 7.20 -7.73 35.21
CA SER A 406 5.98 -8.46 35.58
C SER A 406 5.30 -9.16 34.39
N ALA A 407 5.49 -8.67 33.17
CA ALA A 407 5.00 -9.28 31.92
C ALA A 407 5.54 -10.71 31.66
N GLY A 408 6.62 -11.11 32.33
CA GLY A 408 7.20 -12.45 32.22
C GLY A 408 8.15 -12.61 31.03
N GLY A 409 8.17 -13.79 30.43
CA GLY A 409 9.07 -14.12 29.31
C GLY A 409 8.32 -14.51 28.04
N TYR A 410 8.77 -14.01 26.89
CA TYR A 410 8.20 -14.33 25.58
C TYR A 410 8.77 -15.63 25.03
N ALA A 411 7.90 -16.61 24.73
CA ALA A 411 8.26 -17.89 24.10
C ALA A 411 9.45 -18.66 24.75
N GLY A 412 9.68 -18.45 26.05
CA GLY A 412 10.80 -19.05 26.81
C GLY A 412 12.01 -18.12 27.01
N VAL A 413 12.02 -16.94 26.39
CA VAL A 413 12.99 -15.87 26.66
C VAL A 413 12.48 -15.02 27.83
N THR A 414 13.05 -15.21 29.02
CA THR A 414 12.85 -14.28 30.14
C THR A 414 13.49 -12.94 29.81
N GLY A 415 12.67 -11.89 29.72
CA GLY A 415 13.17 -10.52 29.79
C GLY A 415 13.65 -10.19 31.20
N ASP A 416 14.54 -9.21 31.33
CA ASP A 416 15.05 -8.70 32.60
C ASP A 416 14.26 -7.48 33.10
N GLY A 417 13.22 -7.05 32.38
CA GLY A 417 12.40 -5.89 32.71
C GLY A 417 13.11 -4.55 32.47
N ILE A 418 14.15 -4.53 31.62
CA ILE A 418 14.98 -3.36 31.31
C ILE A 418 14.95 -3.11 29.80
N ILE A 419 15.05 -1.83 29.42
CA ILE A 419 15.36 -1.42 28.04
C ILE A 419 16.76 -0.83 28.05
N SER A 420 17.71 -1.50 27.38
CA SER A 420 19.14 -1.21 27.49
C SER A 420 19.74 -0.76 26.15
N GLY A 421 20.76 0.11 26.18
CA GLY A 421 21.52 0.46 24.97
C GLY A 421 20.76 1.29 23.93
N ALA A 422 19.63 1.91 24.29
CA ALA A 422 18.77 2.61 23.35
C ALA A 422 19.44 3.87 22.77
N LEU A 423 19.17 4.16 21.50
CA LEU A 423 19.58 5.39 20.81
C LEU A 423 18.35 6.10 20.24
N ILE A 424 18.01 7.28 20.76
CA ILE A 424 16.94 8.12 20.25
C ILE A 424 17.55 9.41 19.69
N GLU A 425 17.58 9.58 18.37
CA GLU A 425 18.24 10.75 17.74
C GLU A 425 17.51 11.37 16.53
N TYR A 426 17.62 12.69 16.38
CA TYR A 426 17.10 13.46 15.23
C TYR A 426 15.58 13.37 14.99
N ASN A 427 14.79 12.92 15.97
CA ASN A 427 13.32 12.84 15.84
C ASN A 427 12.67 14.22 16.06
N VAL A 428 11.52 14.44 15.41
CA VAL A 428 10.67 15.63 15.58
C VAL A 428 9.35 15.21 16.21
N ILE A 429 9.10 15.61 17.46
CA ILE A 429 8.04 15.06 18.32
C ILE A 429 7.17 16.18 18.90
N TYR A 430 5.89 16.28 18.53
CA TYR A 430 5.06 17.42 18.94
C TYR A 430 3.57 17.13 19.11
N GLY A 431 2.85 17.95 19.88
CA GLY A 431 1.40 17.82 20.05
C GLY A 431 0.93 16.55 20.78
N ASN A 432 1.83 15.71 21.26
CA ASN A 432 1.48 14.48 21.97
C ASN A 432 1.10 14.79 23.43
N GLY A 433 0.25 13.95 24.02
CA GLY A 433 0.12 13.87 25.48
C GLY A 433 -1.11 14.48 26.11
N GLU A 434 -2.18 14.76 25.36
CA GLU A 434 -3.47 15.22 25.93
C GLU A 434 -4.00 14.28 27.03
N GLY A 435 -3.77 12.96 26.88
CA GLY A 435 -4.04 11.90 27.86
C GLY A 435 -2.98 11.71 28.96
N GLY A 436 -1.91 12.53 28.98
CA GLY A 436 -0.94 12.59 30.07
C GLY A 436 0.44 11.96 29.82
N GLY A 437 0.67 11.35 28.65
CA GLY A 437 1.98 10.81 28.22
C GLY A 437 2.92 11.87 27.63
N GLY A 438 4.23 11.76 27.85
CA GLY A 438 5.23 12.73 27.42
C GLY A 438 5.64 12.67 25.94
N GLY A 439 6.52 13.58 25.52
CA GLY A 439 7.16 13.48 24.19
C GLY A 439 7.98 12.19 24.08
N ILE A 440 8.83 11.93 25.07
CA ILE A 440 9.58 10.69 25.26
C ILE A 440 9.42 10.24 26.71
N ASN A 441 8.82 9.08 26.96
CA ASN A 441 8.75 8.44 28.29
C ASN A 441 9.65 7.19 28.33
N MET A 442 10.32 7.00 29.46
CA MET A 442 11.30 5.94 29.69
C MET A 442 11.18 5.36 31.10
N ASP A 443 10.42 4.26 31.24
CA ASP A 443 10.47 3.36 32.41
C ASP A 443 11.51 2.25 32.15
N GLY A 444 12.28 1.89 33.18
CA GLY A 444 13.20 0.76 33.09
C GLY A 444 14.41 0.96 32.17
N VAL A 445 14.75 2.19 31.76
CA VAL A 445 15.77 2.45 30.73
C VAL A 445 17.19 2.60 31.29
N GLN A 446 18.16 1.90 30.69
CA GLN A 446 19.58 1.96 31.08
C GLN A 446 20.55 2.07 29.90
N ASN A 447 21.78 2.52 30.14
CA ASN A 447 22.89 2.53 29.16
C ASN A 447 22.54 3.22 27.82
N SER A 448 21.65 4.23 27.85
CA SER A 448 20.95 4.75 26.67
C SER A 448 21.30 6.21 26.38
N THR A 449 21.20 6.62 25.12
CA THR A 449 21.51 7.98 24.64
C THR A 449 20.32 8.59 23.90
N ILE A 450 19.89 9.78 24.34
CA ILE A 450 18.78 10.54 23.78
C ILE A 450 19.33 11.90 23.39
N LYS A 451 19.49 12.16 22.09
CA LYS A 451 20.20 13.35 21.62
C LYS A 451 19.67 13.97 20.33
N ASN A 452 19.91 15.26 20.13
CA ASN A 452 19.58 15.97 18.89
C ASN A 452 18.11 15.87 18.46
N ASN A 453 17.17 15.58 19.38
CA ASN A 453 15.74 15.55 19.08
C ASN A 453 15.12 16.95 19.23
N LEU A 454 14.09 17.24 18.44
CA LEU A 454 13.27 18.43 18.55
C LEU A 454 11.89 18.06 19.10
N LEU A 455 11.60 18.50 20.31
CA LEU A 455 10.32 18.34 20.99
C LEU A 455 9.64 19.71 21.11
N TYR A 456 8.39 19.86 20.66
CA TYR A 456 7.63 21.09 20.91
C TYR A 456 6.14 20.83 21.12
N ASP A 457 5.44 21.71 21.85
CA ASP A 457 3.99 21.65 22.06
C ASP A 457 3.46 20.30 22.59
N ASN A 458 4.28 19.50 23.28
CA ASN A 458 3.76 18.31 23.97
C ASN A 458 3.09 18.74 25.28
N HIS A 459 1.95 18.12 25.62
CA HIS A 459 1.04 18.57 26.68
C HIS A 459 1.35 17.99 28.08
N ALA A 460 2.22 16.99 28.15
CA ALA A 460 2.68 16.39 29.39
C ALA A 460 4.13 16.79 29.72
N SER A 461 5.04 15.86 29.99
CA SER A 461 6.48 16.14 30.14
C SER A 461 7.19 16.01 28.78
N GLY A 462 8.33 16.68 28.58
CA GLY A 462 9.09 16.62 27.32
C GLY A 462 9.81 15.28 27.20
N ILE A 463 10.85 15.11 28.01
CA ILE A 463 11.53 13.83 28.23
C ILE A 463 11.32 13.42 29.69
N THR A 464 10.80 12.22 29.92
CA THR A 464 10.61 11.61 31.25
C THR A 464 11.44 10.35 31.35
N LEU A 465 12.31 10.27 32.37
CA LEU A 465 13.02 9.05 32.79
C LEU A 465 12.53 8.71 34.20
N TYR A 466 12.04 7.49 34.42
CA TYR A 466 11.43 7.08 35.70
C TYR A 466 11.55 5.57 35.95
N ARG A 467 10.93 5.12 37.05
CA ARG A 467 10.63 3.70 37.30
C ARG A 467 9.28 3.53 37.99
N ILE A 468 8.38 2.75 37.38
CA ILE A 468 7.15 2.24 38.01
C ILE A 468 7.23 0.71 38.05
N ASP A 469 7.25 0.04 36.90
CA ASP A 469 7.25 -1.43 36.78
C ASP A 469 8.55 -2.01 36.16
N GLY A 470 9.42 -1.16 35.63
CA GLY A 470 10.79 -1.53 35.25
C GLY A 470 11.60 -2.08 36.42
N ALA A 471 12.42 -3.10 36.15
CA ALA A 471 13.17 -3.81 37.20
C ALA A 471 14.12 -2.88 37.99
N GLN A 472 14.64 -1.85 37.31
CA GLN A 472 15.57 -0.85 37.84
C GLN A 472 15.32 0.48 37.12
N GLY A 473 15.48 1.61 37.81
CA GLY A 473 15.27 2.93 37.20
C GLY A 473 16.47 3.43 36.43
N GLY A 474 16.36 4.65 35.90
CA GLY A 474 17.37 5.30 35.04
C GLY A 474 18.81 5.12 35.54
N SER A 475 19.69 4.58 34.69
CA SER A 475 21.11 4.39 35.00
C SER A 475 21.98 4.38 33.74
N ASN A 476 23.11 5.09 33.78
CA ASN A 476 23.99 5.34 32.65
C ASN A 476 23.24 5.90 31.41
N VAL A 477 22.31 6.83 31.64
CA VAL A 477 21.52 7.48 30.58
C VAL A 477 22.09 8.86 30.26
N THR A 478 22.29 9.17 28.98
CA THR A 478 22.74 10.49 28.51
C THR A 478 21.63 11.18 27.71
N ILE A 479 21.29 12.42 28.09
CA ILE A 479 20.29 13.27 27.46
C ILE A 479 21.00 14.55 27.03
N GLU A 480 21.33 14.70 25.74
CA GLU A 480 22.16 15.83 25.29
C GLU A 480 21.76 16.46 23.95
N ASP A 481 22.02 17.76 23.79
CA ASP A 481 21.79 18.49 22.54
C ASP A 481 20.33 18.44 22.01
N ASN A 482 19.35 18.16 22.88
CA ASN A 482 17.93 18.18 22.51
C ASN A 482 17.35 19.59 22.63
N THR A 483 16.40 19.93 21.77
CA THR A 483 15.57 21.14 21.91
C THR A 483 14.18 20.75 22.37
N ILE A 484 13.74 21.30 23.51
CA ILE A 484 12.44 21.02 24.12
C ILE A 484 11.72 22.35 24.37
N ASP A 485 10.56 22.56 23.75
CA ASP A 485 9.71 23.75 23.88
C ASP A 485 8.26 23.36 24.22
N MET A 486 8.01 23.15 25.51
CA MET A 486 6.76 22.57 26.01
C MET A 486 5.54 23.47 25.80
N ALA A 487 4.35 22.86 25.67
CA ALA A 487 3.08 23.56 25.68
C ALA A 487 2.82 24.30 27.01
N SER A 488 1.88 25.25 27.02
CA SER A 488 1.59 26.08 28.20
C SER A 488 0.88 25.34 29.35
N ASP A 489 0.24 24.23 29.03
CA ASP A 489 -0.34 23.24 29.94
C ASP A 489 0.64 22.09 30.29
N GLY A 490 1.83 22.10 29.69
CA GLY A 490 2.89 21.13 29.92
C GLY A 490 3.32 21.00 31.39
N ARG A 491 3.78 19.78 31.73
CA ARG A 491 4.50 19.46 32.97
C ARG A 491 5.94 19.97 32.88
N TRP A 492 6.97 19.12 32.91
CA TRP A 492 8.38 19.55 32.91
C TRP A 492 9.04 19.27 31.56
N ALA A 493 9.97 20.12 31.10
CA ALA A 493 10.69 19.87 29.85
C ALA A 493 11.57 18.61 29.97
N LEU A 494 12.29 18.46 31.09
CA LEU A 494 13.02 17.25 31.48
C LEU A 494 12.60 16.82 32.89
N HIS A 495 12.33 15.52 33.06
CA HIS A 495 11.75 14.95 34.28
C HIS A 495 12.49 13.65 34.59
N ILE A 496 13.29 13.61 35.67
CA ILE A 496 14.19 12.49 35.97
C ILE A 496 13.92 11.97 37.38
N PHE A 497 13.35 10.78 37.45
CA PHE A 497 12.80 10.17 38.66
C PHE A 497 13.37 8.79 38.96
N ASP A 498 13.37 8.43 40.25
CA ASP A 498 13.64 7.09 40.78
C ASP A 498 14.88 6.40 40.15
N THR A 499 15.93 7.19 39.94
CA THR A 499 17.17 6.75 39.27
C THR A 499 17.87 5.64 40.06
N SER A 500 18.40 4.63 39.36
CA SER A 500 19.20 3.57 39.98
C SER A 500 20.71 3.77 39.81
N GLY A 501 21.11 4.73 38.97
CA GLY A 501 22.51 5.11 38.77
C GLY A 501 22.64 6.45 38.04
N ALA A 502 23.85 6.72 37.52
CA ALA A 502 24.19 8.04 36.98
C ALA A 502 23.36 8.41 35.73
N VAL A 503 22.86 9.63 35.67
CA VAL A 503 22.20 10.22 34.50
C VAL A 503 22.93 11.51 34.14
N THR A 504 23.16 11.79 32.85
CA THR A 504 23.78 13.05 32.41
C THR A 504 22.84 13.85 31.52
N ALA A 505 22.62 15.12 31.86
CA ALA A 505 21.80 16.05 31.08
C ALA A 505 22.62 17.28 30.66
N ARG A 506 22.98 17.42 29.38
CA ARG A 506 23.89 18.51 28.96
C ARG A 506 23.56 19.14 27.61
N ARG A 507 23.81 20.44 27.47
CA ARG A 507 23.61 21.21 26.22
C ARG A 507 22.18 21.15 25.65
N ASN A 508 21.19 20.83 26.47
CA ASN A 508 19.79 20.83 26.06
C ASN A 508 19.21 22.25 26.14
N ILE A 509 18.24 22.55 25.27
CA ILE A 509 17.36 23.72 25.40
C ILE A 509 16.09 23.22 26.09
N LEU A 510 15.89 23.65 27.33
CA LEU A 510 14.81 23.24 28.23
C LEU A 510 13.85 24.43 28.41
N TYR A 511 13.03 24.67 27.38
CA TYR A 511 12.03 25.73 27.38
C TYR A 511 10.65 25.18 27.79
N ASN A 512 9.97 25.89 28.67
CA ASN A 512 8.64 25.52 29.13
C ASN A 512 7.72 26.74 29.17
N ARG A 513 6.58 26.67 28.48
CA ARG A 513 5.60 27.78 28.44
C ARG A 513 4.63 27.77 29.63
N SER A 514 4.69 26.74 30.48
CA SER A 514 3.93 26.67 31.73
C SER A 514 4.27 27.82 32.68
N ALA A 515 3.26 28.33 33.38
CA ALA A 515 3.43 29.37 34.39
C ALA A 515 3.95 28.84 35.74
N SER A 516 3.88 27.52 35.97
CA SER A 516 4.26 26.88 37.25
C SER A 516 5.44 25.92 37.13
N ASN A 517 5.60 25.28 35.97
CA ASN A 517 6.60 24.24 35.76
C ASN A 517 7.82 24.79 35.00
N GLY A 518 8.97 24.11 35.15
CA GLY A 518 10.27 24.59 34.67
C GLY A 518 10.94 23.67 33.66
N GLY A 519 12.27 23.80 33.59
CA GLY A 519 13.11 23.07 32.64
C GLY A 519 13.49 21.66 33.10
N LEU A 520 13.74 21.47 34.40
CA LEU A 520 14.23 20.21 34.97
C LEU A 520 13.55 19.92 36.32
N ASN A 521 13.15 18.67 36.58
CA ASN A 521 12.66 18.26 37.90
C ASN A 521 13.14 16.85 38.28
N HIS A 522 13.38 16.68 39.57
CA HIS A 522 13.87 15.47 40.24
C HIS A 522 12.82 14.96 41.22
N SER A 523 12.72 13.65 41.49
CA SER A 523 11.75 13.20 42.50
C SER A 523 12.24 13.45 43.92
N ASN A 524 13.55 13.32 44.17
CA ASN A 524 14.12 13.46 45.51
C ASN A 524 15.62 13.83 45.47
N SER A 525 16.25 14.00 46.65
CA SER A 525 17.66 14.37 46.77
C SER A 525 18.67 13.28 46.33
N ALA A 526 18.27 12.01 46.23
CA ALA A 526 19.11 10.97 45.65
C ALA A 526 19.20 11.13 44.12
N ASP A 527 18.09 11.47 43.44
CA ASP A 527 18.12 11.80 42.00
C ASP A 527 19.01 13.02 41.73
N VAL A 528 18.94 14.07 42.56
CA VAL A 528 19.85 15.23 42.48
C VAL A 528 21.34 14.83 42.63
N THR A 529 21.63 13.74 43.33
CA THR A 529 23.01 13.23 43.46
C THR A 529 23.43 12.38 42.25
N ASN A 530 22.47 11.67 41.63
CA ASN A 530 22.69 10.81 40.48
C ASN A 530 22.71 11.57 39.13
N VAL A 531 22.04 12.72 39.05
CA VAL A 531 21.95 13.56 37.86
C VAL A 531 23.13 14.53 37.77
N SER A 532 23.96 14.37 36.76
CA SER A 532 24.98 15.35 36.38
C SER A 532 24.42 16.26 35.27
N SER A 533 23.97 17.46 35.63
CA SER A 533 23.35 18.39 34.67
C SER A 533 24.16 19.67 34.49
N ASN A 534 24.50 20.08 33.25
CA ASN A 534 25.23 21.34 33.00
C ASN A 534 25.22 21.80 31.53
N TYR A 535 25.56 23.06 31.29
CA TYR A 535 25.57 23.72 29.96
C TYR A 535 24.21 23.76 29.24
N ASN A 536 23.10 23.61 29.99
CA ASN A 536 21.75 23.68 29.44
C ASN A 536 21.29 25.15 29.29
N ILE A 537 20.29 25.38 28.44
CA ILE A 537 19.60 26.66 28.31
C ILE A 537 18.18 26.51 28.84
N PHE A 538 17.86 27.21 29.91
CA PHE A 538 16.54 27.23 30.52
C PHE A 538 15.71 28.40 29.99
N GLY A 539 14.40 28.18 29.83
CA GLY A 539 13.47 29.25 29.45
C GLY A 539 12.12 29.17 30.15
N GLY A 540 11.25 30.12 29.86
CA GLY A 540 10.00 30.31 30.60
C GLY A 540 10.27 30.74 32.05
N THR A 541 9.77 29.96 33.01
CA THR A 541 10.05 30.16 34.45
C THR A 541 11.51 29.92 34.83
N ALA A 542 12.26 29.16 34.01
CA ALA A 542 13.65 28.78 34.24
C ALA A 542 13.92 28.19 35.64
N THR A 543 12.97 27.38 36.14
CA THR A 543 13.07 26.70 37.44
C THR A 543 13.60 25.27 37.32
N ILE A 544 14.20 24.81 38.43
CA ILE A 544 14.59 23.43 38.71
C ILE A 544 13.81 22.97 39.95
N GLY A 545 13.17 21.81 39.85
CA GLY A 545 12.33 21.22 40.91
C GLY A 545 12.96 20.04 41.64
N ILE A 546 12.43 19.78 42.84
CA ILE A 546 12.53 18.51 43.58
C ILE A 546 11.15 18.22 44.17
N ASP A 547 10.53 17.06 43.88
CA ASP A 547 9.17 16.75 44.36
C ASP A 547 9.10 16.34 45.84
N SER A 548 10.16 15.74 46.39
CA SER A 548 10.21 15.24 47.77
C SER A 548 11.54 15.58 48.47
N PRO A 549 11.55 16.55 49.42
CA PRO A 549 10.45 17.45 49.77
C PRO A 549 10.17 18.46 48.63
N TYR A 550 8.89 18.77 48.41
CA TYR A 550 8.48 19.65 47.31
C TYR A 550 9.14 21.03 47.41
N SER A 551 9.95 21.35 46.40
CA SER A 551 10.65 22.63 46.26
C SER A 551 10.88 22.95 44.79
N SER A 552 10.94 24.24 44.48
CA SER A 552 11.22 24.75 43.13
C SER A 552 12.06 26.01 43.27
N SER A 553 13.18 26.06 42.54
CA SER A 553 14.16 27.14 42.61
C SER A 553 14.44 27.69 41.21
N ALA A 554 14.56 29.01 41.06
CA ALA A 554 15.10 29.59 39.83
C ALA A 554 16.56 29.13 39.63
N LEU A 555 16.99 28.99 38.36
CA LEU A 555 18.33 28.54 38.00
C LEU A 555 19.46 29.25 38.79
N SER A 556 19.36 30.57 38.99
CA SER A 556 20.37 31.34 39.75
C SER A 556 20.43 31.01 41.24
N ALA A 557 19.32 30.58 41.85
CA ALA A 557 19.28 30.12 43.24
C ALA A 557 19.82 28.68 43.36
N TRP A 558 19.55 27.84 42.36
CA TRP A 558 20.13 26.49 42.26
C TRP A 558 21.67 26.57 42.14
N GLN A 559 22.18 27.39 41.22
CA GLN A 559 23.61 27.66 41.03
C GLN A 559 24.31 28.21 42.28
N GLY A 560 23.58 28.87 43.19
CA GLY A 560 24.11 29.34 44.48
C GLY A 560 24.22 28.27 45.56
N SER A 561 23.63 27.09 45.36
CA SER A 561 23.51 26.01 46.35
C SER A 561 24.04 24.65 45.89
N HIS A 562 24.20 24.43 44.59
CA HIS A 562 24.67 23.18 43.98
C HIS A 562 25.80 23.42 42.97
N THR A 563 26.64 22.40 42.73
CA THR A 563 27.82 22.49 41.84
C THR A 563 27.55 22.13 40.39
N ASP A 564 26.36 21.63 40.09
CA ASP A 564 25.83 21.40 38.76
C ASP A 564 25.24 22.72 38.19
N GLU A 565 24.83 22.70 36.92
CA GLU A 565 24.22 23.81 36.18
C GLU A 565 25.00 25.15 36.14
N GLN A 566 26.23 25.21 36.65
CA GLN A 566 27.07 26.43 36.74
C GLN A 566 27.31 27.14 35.39
N ASN A 567 27.40 26.38 34.31
CA ASN A 567 27.60 26.90 32.96
C ASN A 567 26.28 27.11 32.20
N SER A 568 25.15 26.71 32.79
CA SER A 568 23.82 26.84 32.21
C SER A 568 23.32 28.27 32.29
N ARG A 569 22.45 28.64 31.36
CA ARG A 569 22.01 30.03 31.14
C ARG A 569 20.49 30.10 30.95
N THR A 570 19.93 31.28 31.11
CA THR A 570 18.53 31.56 30.73
C THR A 570 18.48 32.26 29.37
N SER A 571 17.42 32.00 28.58
CA SER A 571 17.18 32.69 27.31
C SER A 571 15.70 32.61 26.90
N THR A 572 15.25 33.48 25.99
CA THR A 572 13.92 33.40 25.36
C THR A 572 13.98 32.71 24.00
N LEU A 573 12.88 32.10 23.55
CA LEU A 573 12.83 31.44 22.24
C LEU A 573 13.26 32.37 21.08
N SER A 574 12.84 33.63 21.12
CA SER A 574 13.20 34.66 20.12
C SER A 574 14.66 35.13 20.17
N GLN A 575 15.40 34.83 21.24
CA GLN A 575 16.85 35.05 21.33
C GLN A 575 17.62 33.82 20.85
N LEU A 576 17.03 32.63 20.96
CA LEU A 576 17.64 31.36 20.56
C LEU A 576 17.41 31.04 19.09
N PHE A 577 16.20 31.24 18.58
CA PHE A 577 15.74 30.70 17.29
C PHE A 577 15.31 31.77 16.30
N ILE A 578 15.51 31.51 15.00
CA ILE A 578 15.16 32.42 13.90
C ILE A 578 13.66 32.76 13.95
N ASP A 579 12.80 31.75 14.05
CA ASP A 579 11.36 31.93 14.23
C ASP A 579 10.71 30.67 14.83
N SER A 580 10.73 30.57 16.15
CA SER A 580 10.08 29.45 16.86
C SER A 580 8.56 29.46 16.74
N VAL A 581 7.92 30.62 16.46
CA VAL A 581 6.46 30.72 16.27
C VAL A 581 6.07 29.97 15.00
N SER A 582 6.84 30.15 13.94
CA SER A 582 6.74 29.40 12.68
C SER A 582 7.43 28.03 12.69
N ARG A 583 7.83 27.54 13.88
CA ARG A 583 8.52 26.24 14.09
C ARG A 583 9.90 26.10 13.43
N ASN A 584 10.53 27.21 13.10
CA ASN A 584 11.92 27.26 12.68
C ASN A 584 12.86 27.39 13.90
N TYR A 585 13.20 26.23 14.47
CA TYR A 585 14.15 26.09 15.59
C TYR A 585 15.63 26.13 15.14
N SER A 586 15.94 26.72 13.99
CA SER A 586 17.32 27.05 13.63
C SER A 586 17.86 28.13 14.56
N LEU A 587 19.08 27.96 15.09
CA LEU A 587 19.65 28.92 16.03
C LEU A 587 19.97 30.27 15.37
N VAL A 588 19.67 31.39 16.04
CA VAL A 588 20.14 32.72 15.63
C VAL A 588 21.63 32.83 15.92
N TYR A 589 22.42 33.23 14.93
CA TYR A 589 23.83 33.54 15.14
C TYR A 589 23.98 34.76 16.06
N THR A 590 24.12 34.50 17.35
CA THR A 590 24.37 35.48 18.41
C THR A 590 25.52 34.97 19.28
N GLY A 591 26.38 35.88 19.75
CA GLY A 591 27.71 35.58 20.30
C GLY A 591 27.76 34.90 21.67
N PHE A 592 26.89 33.92 21.95
CA PHE A 592 26.86 33.16 23.21
C PHE A 592 27.98 32.11 23.35
N GLY A 593 28.92 32.03 22.41
CA GLY A 593 30.08 31.13 22.48
C GLY A 593 29.78 29.67 22.13
N PHE A 594 28.54 29.33 21.75
CA PHE A 594 28.22 28.05 21.15
C PHE A 594 28.78 28.00 19.71
N SER A 595 29.82 27.20 19.50
CA SER A 595 30.31 26.88 18.16
C SER A 595 29.21 26.14 17.39
N ALA A 596 28.74 26.73 16.29
CA ALA A 596 27.74 26.13 15.42
C ALA A 596 28.20 24.75 14.93
N GLY A 597 27.51 23.69 15.35
CA GLY A 597 27.79 22.30 14.99
C GLY A 597 26.56 21.66 14.37
N ALA A 598 26.73 21.14 13.15
CA ALA A 598 25.71 20.50 12.31
C ALA A 598 24.55 21.41 11.83
N VAL A 599 24.66 21.90 10.59
CA VAL A 599 23.48 22.04 9.72
C VAL A 599 22.92 20.64 9.49
N ILE A 600 21.63 20.43 9.73
CA ILE A 600 20.99 19.11 9.56
C ILE A 600 20.82 18.82 8.06
N PRO A 601 21.51 17.82 7.49
CA PRO A 601 21.24 17.40 6.12
C PRO A 601 19.89 16.68 6.12
N GLY A 602 18.91 17.22 5.40
CA GLY A 602 17.55 16.66 5.33
C GLY A 602 16.44 17.53 5.95
N VAL A 603 16.77 18.62 6.66
CA VAL A 603 15.79 19.68 6.97
C VAL A 603 15.94 20.78 5.93
N THR A 604 15.42 20.53 4.72
CA THR A 604 15.04 21.63 3.83
C THR A 604 14.00 22.47 4.55
N SER A 605 14.14 23.79 4.44
CA SER A 605 13.31 24.80 5.11
C SER A 605 11.89 24.34 5.39
N ALA A 606 11.57 24.08 6.66
CA ALA A 606 10.20 23.87 7.07
C ALA A 606 9.39 25.08 6.61
N ALA A 607 8.48 24.85 5.66
CA ALA A 607 7.52 25.87 5.29
C ALA A 607 6.79 26.28 6.57
N VAL A 608 6.74 27.58 6.83
CA VAL A 608 5.95 28.15 7.91
C VAL A 608 4.53 27.61 7.77
N VAL A 609 4.14 26.67 8.63
CA VAL A 609 2.75 26.23 8.73
C VAL A 609 2.05 27.29 9.56
N PRO A 610 1.16 28.11 8.98
CA PRO A 610 0.45 29.12 9.76
C PRO A 610 -0.49 28.45 10.76
N THR A 611 -1.11 29.20 11.66
CA THR A 611 -2.03 28.62 12.65
C THR A 611 -3.20 27.87 11.98
N PRO A 612 -3.59 26.67 12.47
CA PRO A 612 -4.76 25.94 11.99
C PRO A 612 -6.02 26.83 11.98
N VAL A 613 -6.65 26.96 10.81
CA VAL A 613 -7.94 27.64 10.66
C VAL A 613 -8.98 26.56 10.42
N ASN A 614 -9.80 26.29 11.43
CA ASN A 614 -10.90 25.34 11.31
C ASN A 614 -11.95 25.88 10.33
N GLY A 615 -12.47 25.01 9.49
CA GLY A 615 -13.52 25.30 8.54
C GLY A 615 -14.80 25.80 9.19
N GLY A 616 -15.26 26.97 8.75
CA GLY A 616 -16.59 27.48 9.05
C GLY A 616 -17.50 27.38 7.83
N TRP A 617 -18.73 26.90 8.04
CA TRP A 617 -19.72 26.82 6.98
C TRP A 617 -20.08 28.23 6.45
N SER A 618 -20.17 28.37 5.13
CA SER A 618 -20.87 29.48 4.52
C SER A 618 -22.33 29.51 4.99
N ALA A 619 -23.00 30.66 4.83
CA ALA A 619 -24.45 30.65 4.78
C ALA A 619 -24.92 29.65 3.71
N TRP A 620 -26.01 28.93 3.99
CA TRP A 620 -26.68 28.10 2.99
C TRP A 620 -27.11 28.94 1.80
N SER A 621 -26.99 28.38 0.60
CA SER A 621 -27.62 28.94 -0.60
C SER A 621 -29.13 29.06 -0.40
N VAL A 622 -29.77 29.89 -1.22
CA VAL A 622 -31.22 29.78 -1.40
C VAL A 622 -31.57 28.35 -1.86
N TRP A 623 -32.76 27.88 -1.51
CA TRP A 623 -33.29 26.63 -2.03
C TRP A 623 -33.37 26.72 -3.56
N GLY A 624 -32.82 25.71 -4.25
CA GLY A 624 -32.97 25.56 -5.69
C GLY A 624 -34.42 25.27 -6.08
N SER A 625 -34.69 25.30 -7.38
CA SER A 625 -36.02 24.98 -7.90
C SER A 625 -36.45 23.57 -7.48
N CYS A 626 -37.70 23.41 -7.06
CA CYS A 626 -38.29 22.11 -6.79
C CYS A 626 -38.21 21.20 -8.03
N SER A 627 -37.75 19.95 -7.86
CA SER A 627 -37.54 19.02 -8.98
C SER A 627 -38.80 18.68 -9.76
N LEU A 628 -39.98 18.89 -9.18
CA LEU A 628 -41.28 18.74 -9.82
C LEU A 628 -42.16 19.96 -9.51
N THR A 629 -42.99 20.39 -10.45
CA THR A 629 -43.97 21.49 -10.26
C THR A 629 -45.27 21.04 -9.59
N CYS A 630 -45.46 19.73 -9.47
CA CYS A 630 -46.59 19.02 -8.89
C CYS A 630 -46.21 17.54 -8.72
N GLY A 631 -46.91 16.81 -7.85
CA GLY A 631 -46.74 15.37 -7.60
C GLY A 631 -45.80 15.02 -6.44
N GLY A 632 -45.19 16.01 -5.79
CA GLY A 632 -44.21 15.82 -4.71
C GLY A 632 -42.79 15.75 -5.25
N GLY A 633 -42.18 16.91 -5.48
CA GLY A 633 -40.77 17.04 -5.82
C GLY A 633 -39.88 17.27 -4.60
N THR A 634 -38.58 17.43 -4.86
CA THR A 634 -37.55 17.73 -3.85
C THR A 634 -36.74 18.93 -4.33
N GLN A 635 -36.48 19.88 -3.44
CA GLN A 635 -35.55 20.99 -3.67
C GLN A 635 -34.35 20.84 -2.75
N SER A 636 -33.16 21.21 -3.24
CA SER A 636 -31.92 21.18 -2.47
C SER A 636 -31.28 22.56 -2.36
N ARG A 637 -30.49 22.75 -1.31
CA ARG A 637 -29.58 23.89 -1.13
C ARG A 637 -28.21 23.38 -0.72
N THR A 638 -27.18 24.19 -0.98
CA THR A 638 -25.78 23.83 -0.68
C THR A 638 -25.10 24.89 0.16
N ARG A 639 -24.04 24.50 0.85
CA ARG A 639 -23.11 25.40 1.56
C ARG A 639 -21.69 24.91 1.35
N THR A 640 -20.74 25.82 1.39
CA THR A 640 -19.33 25.53 1.19
C THR A 640 -18.55 25.79 2.47
N CYS A 641 -17.52 24.98 2.72
CA CYS A 641 -16.64 25.17 3.87
C CYS A 641 -15.62 26.28 3.58
N THR A 642 -16.08 27.54 3.63
CA THR A 642 -15.34 28.70 3.11
C THR A 642 -15.44 29.95 3.98
N ASN A 643 -16.05 29.88 5.16
CA ASN A 643 -16.28 31.02 6.05
C ASN A 643 -15.89 30.75 7.52
N PRO A 644 -14.59 30.60 7.83
CA PRO A 644 -13.44 30.59 6.91
C PRO A 644 -13.23 29.22 6.24
N ALA A 645 -12.41 29.16 5.20
CA ALA A 645 -12.00 27.89 4.61
C ALA A 645 -10.99 27.16 5.53
N PRO A 646 -10.98 25.80 5.57
CA PRO A 646 -9.96 25.06 6.29
C PRO A 646 -8.58 25.40 5.74
N ALA A 647 -7.66 25.78 6.63
CA ALA A 647 -6.28 26.06 6.25
C ALA A 647 -5.30 25.59 7.33
N ASN A 648 -4.08 25.29 6.91
CA ASN A 648 -2.94 25.03 7.79
C ASN A 648 -3.16 23.89 8.81
N GLY A 649 -3.88 22.84 8.41
CA GLY A 649 -4.21 21.71 9.29
C GLY A 649 -5.44 21.90 10.19
N GLY A 650 -6.19 22.99 10.03
CA GLY A 650 -7.49 23.15 10.70
C GLY A 650 -8.52 22.11 10.23
N ALA A 651 -9.39 21.69 11.15
CA ALA A 651 -10.42 20.69 10.88
C ALA A 651 -11.39 21.15 9.79
N ASP A 652 -11.80 20.25 8.91
CA ASP A 652 -12.82 20.51 7.90
C ASP A 652 -14.22 20.68 8.54
N CYS A 653 -15.15 21.32 7.83
CA CYS A 653 -16.48 21.59 8.35
C CYS A 653 -17.27 20.30 8.56
N VAL A 654 -17.68 20.02 9.80
CA VAL A 654 -18.52 18.86 10.12
C VAL A 654 -19.97 19.10 9.71
N GLY A 655 -20.54 18.16 8.95
CA GLY A 655 -21.94 18.14 8.49
C GLY A 655 -22.10 18.10 6.97
N SER A 656 -23.33 17.96 6.49
CA SER A 656 -23.58 17.87 5.04
C SER A 656 -23.33 19.19 4.31
N THR A 657 -22.72 19.10 3.12
CA THR A 657 -22.55 20.21 2.16
C THR A 657 -23.82 20.53 1.38
N SER A 658 -24.80 19.62 1.39
CA SER A 658 -26.12 19.76 0.79
C SER A 658 -27.23 19.37 1.75
N GLU A 659 -28.39 19.99 1.61
CA GLU A 659 -29.62 19.71 2.33
C GLU A 659 -30.75 19.60 1.31
N SER A 660 -31.74 18.72 1.54
CA SER A 660 -32.87 18.51 0.63
C SER A 660 -34.20 18.44 1.40
N GLN A 661 -35.26 19.01 0.83
CA GLN A 661 -36.60 18.98 1.41
C GLN A 661 -37.68 18.78 0.34
N ALA A 662 -38.81 18.20 0.72
CA ALA A 662 -39.96 18.02 -0.17
C ALA A 662 -40.66 19.35 -0.51
N CYS A 663 -41.26 19.42 -1.69
CA CYS A 663 -41.95 20.60 -2.23
C CYS A 663 -42.99 20.19 -3.29
N ASN A 664 -43.93 21.09 -3.62
CA ASN A 664 -44.94 20.90 -4.68
C ASN A 664 -45.71 19.56 -4.65
N THR A 665 -46.32 19.23 -3.51
CA THR A 665 -46.99 17.95 -3.25
C THR A 665 -48.40 17.79 -3.85
N GLN A 666 -48.92 18.79 -4.58
CA GLN A 666 -50.21 18.75 -5.28
C GLN A 666 -50.19 17.89 -6.54
N ALA A 667 -51.20 17.04 -6.81
CA ALA A 667 -51.21 16.12 -7.97
C ALA A 667 -51.47 16.83 -9.34
N CYS A 668 -51.12 16.17 -10.46
CA CYS A 668 -51.16 16.74 -11.83
C CYS A 668 -51.82 15.82 -12.88
N LEU A 669 -52.41 16.42 -13.93
CA LEU A 669 -53.09 15.74 -15.06
C LEU A 669 -52.82 16.49 -16.39
N VAL A 670 -51.96 15.97 -17.27
CA VAL A 670 -51.62 16.54 -18.61
C VAL A 670 -51.22 15.39 -19.57
N PRO A 671 -51.43 15.49 -20.91
CA PRO A 671 -50.88 14.56 -21.91
C PRO A 671 -49.34 14.38 -21.85
N VAL A 672 -48.85 13.29 -22.44
CA VAL A 672 -47.49 12.78 -22.22
C VAL A 672 -46.73 12.67 -23.54
N ASP A 673 -45.87 13.66 -23.80
CA ASP A 673 -44.91 13.60 -24.90
C ASP A 673 -43.87 12.48 -24.66
N GLY A 674 -43.33 11.94 -25.76
CA GLY A 674 -42.26 10.97 -25.76
C GLY A 674 -41.01 11.53 -25.09
N GLY A 675 -40.63 10.90 -23.98
CA GLY A 675 -39.32 11.07 -23.37
C GLY A 675 -38.37 9.99 -23.85
N TRP A 676 -37.16 10.39 -24.25
CA TRP A 676 -36.09 9.44 -24.50
C TRP A 676 -35.78 8.65 -23.22
N SER A 677 -35.53 7.35 -23.37
CA SER A 677 -34.90 6.54 -22.31
C SER A 677 -33.60 7.20 -21.87
N ALA A 678 -33.16 6.84 -20.65
CA ALA A 678 -31.75 6.99 -20.34
C ALA A 678 -30.94 6.37 -21.49
N TRP A 679 -29.85 7.05 -21.90
CA TRP A 679 -28.89 6.43 -22.78
C TRP A 679 -28.38 5.14 -22.14
N SER A 680 -28.07 4.14 -22.96
CA SER A 680 -27.28 2.99 -22.53
C SER A 680 -25.97 3.45 -21.91
N ALA A 681 -25.30 2.56 -21.18
CA ALA A 681 -23.87 2.73 -20.95
C ALA A 681 -23.17 3.00 -22.30
N TRP A 682 -22.12 3.83 -22.26
CA TRP A 682 -21.19 3.93 -23.38
C TRP A 682 -20.61 2.55 -23.68
N SER A 683 -20.48 2.21 -24.95
CA SER A 683 -19.66 1.09 -25.40
C SER A 683 -18.25 1.25 -24.85
N THR A 684 -17.49 0.15 -24.80
CA THR A 684 -16.03 0.26 -24.66
C THR A 684 -15.49 1.24 -25.71
N CYS A 685 -14.63 2.16 -25.26
CA CYS A 685 -13.96 3.10 -26.15
C CYS A 685 -13.12 2.34 -27.18
N SER A 686 -13.16 2.73 -28.45
CA SER A 686 -12.46 2.02 -29.53
C SER A 686 -10.93 2.05 -29.44
N ALA A 687 -10.38 2.88 -28.56
CA ALA A 687 -8.97 2.93 -28.19
C ALA A 687 -8.84 3.26 -26.69
N THR A 688 -7.73 2.87 -26.06
CA THR A 688 -7.48 3.04 -24.61
C THR A 688 -6.81 4.36 -24.23
N CYS A 689 -6.20 5.06 -25.19
CA CYS A 689 -5.60 6.40 -25.09
C CYS A 689 -5.42 6.99 -26.50
N GLY A 690 -5.01 8.27 -26.61
CA GLY A 690 -4.73 8.92 -27.90
C GLY A 690 -5.95 9.29 -28.74
N GLY A 691 -7.16 9.16 -28.18
CA GLY A 691 -8.43 9.41 -28.87
C GLY A 691 -9.05 8.16 -29.49
N GLY A 692 -9.94 7.51 -28.74
CA GLY A 692 -10.90 6.54 -29.26
C GLY A 692 -12.29 7.14 -29.40
N THR A 693 -13.23 6.34 -29.90
CA THR A 693 -14.64 6.70 -30.03
C THR A 693 -15.51 5.67 -29.29
N GLN A 694 -16.47 6.14 -28.49
CA GLN A 694 -17.48 5.30 -27.86
C GLN A 694 -18.88 5.73 -28.31
N SER A 695 -19.83 4.80 -28.32
CA SER A 695 -21.21 5.06 -28.71
C SER A 695 -22.20 4.55 -27.67
N ARG A 696 -23.37 5.20 -27.58
CA ARG A 696 -24.48 4.77 -26.73
C ARG A 696 -25.80 5.01 -27.43
N ASN A 697 -26.81 4.23 -27.07
CA ASN A 697 -28.11 4.23 -27.74
C ASN A 697 -29.24 4.48 -26.73
N ARG A 698 -30.33 5.11 -27.18
CA ARG A 698 -31.54 5.34 -26.39
C ARG A 698 -32.80 5.14 -27.24
N THR A 699 -33.92 4.83 -26.60
CA THR A 699 -35.20 4.54 -27.26
C THR A 699 -36.29 5.45 -26.71
N CYS A 700 -37.30 5.81 -27.51
CA CYS A 700 -38.36 6.74 -27.07
C CYS A 700 -39.39 6.01 -26.18
N THR A 701 -39.04 5.76 -24.91
CA THR A 701 -39.79 4.88 -24.02
C THR A 701 -39.93 5.37 -22.57
N ASN A 702 -39.35 6.52 -22.21
CA ASN A 702 -39.33 7.02 -20.83
C ASN A 702 -39.77 8.49 -20.70
N PRO A 703 -41.08 8.78 -20.73
CA PRO A 703 -42.17 7.85 -21.05
C PRO A 703 -42.32 7.64 -22.57
N ALA A 704 -42.92 6.52 -22.98
CA ALA A 704 -43.38 6.38 -24.37
C ALA A 704 -44.49 7.42 -24.66
N PRO A 705 -44.58 8.00 -25.87
CA PRO A 705 -45.62 8.98 -26.19
C PRO A 705 -47.02 8.42 -25.91
N ALA A 706 -47.81 9.13 -25.11
CA ALA A 706 -49.13 8.70 -24.66
C ALA A 706 -50.10 9.87 -24.52
N ASN A 707 -51.41 9.56 -24.56
CA ASN A 707 -52.48 10.55 -24.46
C ASN A 707 -52.41 11.68 -25.52
N GLY A 708 -51.81 11.41 -26.69
CA GLY A 708 -51.69 12.35 -27.80
C GLY A 708 -50.43 13.23 -27.79
N GLY A 709 -49.45 12.94 -26.93
CA GLY A 709 -48.16 13.63 -26.94
C GLY A 709 -47.28 13.32 -28.16
N ALA A 710 -46.33 14.21 -28.45
CA ALA A 710 -45.42 14.15 -29.58
C ALA A 710 -44.34 13.07 -29.43
N ASP A 711 -43.78 12.58 -30.54
CA ASP A 711 -42.68 11.61 -30.53
C ASP A 711 -41.32 12.27 -30.23
N CYS A 712 -40.34 11.49 -29.76
CA CYS A 712 -39.05 12.03 -29.34
C CYS A 712 -38.24 12.58 -30.52
N ILE A 713 -37.86 13.86 -30.45
CA ILE A 713 -36.97 14.48 -31.45
C ILE A 713 -35.49 14.31 -31.03
N GLY A 714 -34.65 13.87 -31.98
CA GLY A 714 -33.21 13.71 -31.81
C GLY A 714 -32.70 12.33 -32.26
N SER A 715 -31.38 12.13 -32.20
CA SER A 715 -30.77 10.84 -32.56
C SER A 715 -31.01 9.77 -31.49
N THR A 716 -31.27 8.53 -31.95
CA THR A 716 -31.34 7.30 -31.13
C THR A 716 -29.97 6.74 -30.76
N SER A 717 -28.91 7.23 -31.42
CA SER A 717 -27.52 6.89 -31.18
C SER A 717 -26.71 8.17 -31.03
N GLU A 718 -25.78 8.18 -30.08
CA GLU A 718 -24.84 9.27 -29.83
C GLU A 718 -23.43 8.65 -29.72
N SER A 719 -22.45 9.37 -30.24
CA SER A 719 -21.06 8.96 -30.20
C SER A 719 -20.17 10.12 -29.80
N GLN A 720 -19.17 9.85 -28.96
CA GLN A 720 -18.24 10.87 -28.48
C GLN A 720 -16.80 10.34 -28.49
N ALA A 721 -15.85 11.27 -28.62
CA ALA A 721 -14.46 10.99 -28.35
C ALA A 721 -14.27 10.59 -26.88
N CYS A 722 -13.37 9.64 -26.64
CA CYS A 722 -13.02 9.11 -25.34
C CYS A 722 -11.53 8.81 -25.31
N ASN A 723 -10.97 8.71 -24.11
CA ASN A 723 -9.55 8.46 -23.91
C ASN A 723 -8.65 9.45 -24.69
N THR A 724 -9.03 10.74 -24.66
CA THR A 724 -8.38 11.86 -25.37
C THR A 724 -7.13 12.40 -24.67
N GLN A 725 -6.78 11.87 -23.51
CA GLN A 725 -5.43 12.01 -22.98
C GLN A 725 -4.42 11.56 -24.04
N THR A 726 -3.31 12.28 -24.18
CA THR A 726 -2.12 11.72 -24.80
C THR A 726 -1.86 10.36 -24.16
N CYS A 727 -1.55 9.36 -24.98
CA CYS A 727 -1.11 8.09 -24.43
C CYS A 727 0.06 8.36 -23.47
N PRO A 728 0.11 7.69 -22.30
CA PRO A 728 1.41 7.41 -21.73
C PRO A 728 2.23 6.82 -22.88
N VAL A 729 3.35 7.46 -23.25
CA VAL A 729 4.28 6.84 -24.19
C VAL A 729 4.57 5.48 -23.57
N SER A 730 4.20 4.42 -24.28
CA SER A 730 4.34 3.07 -23.73
C SER A 730 5.81 2.91 -23.38
N THR A 731 6.13 2.60 -22.13
CA THR A 731 7.53 2.38 -21.78
C THR A 731 8.07 1.19 -22.58
N SER A 732 7.21 0.23 -22.96
CA SER A 732 7.56 -0.83 -23.91
C SER A 732 8.37 -0.30 -25.09
N ALA A 733 9.55 -0.88 -25.28
CA ALA A 733 10.53 -0.46 -26.27
C ALA A 733 9.93 -0.09 -27.64
N ILE A 734 10.31 1.07 -28.17
CA ILE A 734 9.93 1.50 -29.51
C ILE A 734 10.88 0.83 -30.49
N ILE A 735 10.47 -0.32 -31.03
CA ILE A 735 11.22 -1.07 -32.03
C ILE A 735 10.82 -0.60 -33.42
N ILE A 736 11.82 -0.23 -34.23
CA ILE A 736 11.68 0.27 -35.60
C ILE A 736 12.45 -0.65 -36.53
N ASP A 737 11.71 -1.45 -37.28
CA ASP A 737 12.20 -2.62 -38.03
C ASP A 737 11.65 -2.62 -39.48
N HIS A 738 11.79 -3.73 -40.24
CA HIS A 738 11.28 -3.80 -41.61
C HIS A 738 9.75 -3.53 -41.73
N THR A 739 8.98 -3.79 -40.67
CA THR A 739 7.52 -3.56 -40.64
C THR A 739 7.17 -2.07 -40.54
N SER A 740 8.11 -1.25 -40.06
CA SER A 740 7.95 0.20 -39.86
C SER A 740 8.09 1.03 -41.15
N THR A 741 8.28 0.39 -42.30
CA THR A 741 8.61 1.04 -43.58
C THR A 741 7.41 1.59 -44.37
N ASN A 742 6.16 1.37 -43.92
CA ASN A 742 4.96 1.85 -44.62
C ASN A 742 4.64 3.33 -44.32
N LEU A 743 5.18 4.22 -45.14
CA LEU A 743 4.94 5.67 -45.10
C LEU A 743 3.45 6.08 -45.15
N SER A 744 2.57 5.26 -45.75
CA SER A 744 1.14 5.58 -45.87
C SER A 744 0.32 5.24 -44.62
N ALA A 745 0.88 4.47 -43.68
CA ALA A 745 0.27 4.23 -42.38
C ALA A 745 0.41 5.44 -41.44
N ILE A 746 1.45 6.26 -41.64
CA ILE A 746 1.81 7.38 -40.77
C ILE A 746 0.84 8.55 -40.97
N PRO A 747 0.06 8.98 -39.96
CA PRO A 747 -0.80 10.14 -40.10
C PRO A 747 0.04 11.41 -40.15
N SER A 748 -0.23 12.29 -41.12
CA SER A 748 0.53 13.53 -41.32
C SER A 748 0.58 14.45 -40.10
N SER A 749 -0.44 14.41 -39.23
CA SER A 749 -0.46 15.14 -37.97
C SER A 749 0.69 14.76 -37.02
N TYR A 750 1.12 13.49 -37.01
CA TYR A 750 2.23 13.05 -36.15
C TYR A 750 3.60 13.36 -36.75
N ILE A 751 3.70 13.44 -38.08
CA ILE A 751 4.91 13.94 -38.76
C ILE A 751 5.10 15.43 -38.44
N GLU A 752 4.05 16.24 -38.55
CA GLU A 752 4.12 17.67 -38.18
C GLU A 752 4.32 17.86 -36.66
N ALA A 753 3.75 16.99 -35.81
CA ALA A 753 4.02 17.01 -34.38
C ALA A 753 5.49 16.68 -34.06
N ALA A 754 6.08 15.69 -34.74
CA ALA A 754 7.49 15.35 -34.57
C ALA A 754 8.41 16.50 -34.98
N LYS A 755 8.15 17.11 -36.14
CA LYS A 755 8.86 18.31 -36.65
C LYS A 755 8.78 19.51 -35.71
N ALA A 756 7.75 19.59 -34.87
CA ALA A 756 7.57 20.65 -33.87
C ALA A 756 8.09 20.29 -32.48
N SER A 757 8.52 19.04 -32.25
CA SER A 757 8.88 18.52 -30.92
C SER A 757 10.32 18.06 -30.79
N PHE A 758 11.01 17.75 -31.90
CA PHE A 758 12.35 17.16 -31.87
C PHE A 758 13.38 17.93 -32.66
N ASP A 759 14.50 18.24 -32.01
CA ASP A 759 15.73 18.76 -32.60
C ASP A 759 16.79 17.66 -32.47
N ILE A 760 17.26 17.15 -33.62
CA ILE A 760 18.03 15.89 -33.70
C ILE A 760 19.51 16.16 -33.92
N GLY A 761 20.34 15.56 -33.07
CA GLY A 761 21.79 15.43 -33.26
C GLY A 761 22.12 14.00 -33.71
N PHE A 762 22.64 13.84 -34.93
CA PHE A 762 22.97 12.55 -35.52
C PHE A 762 24.48 12.41 -35.74
N GLY A 763 25.11 11.47 -35.03
CA GLY A 763 26.53 11.12 -35.21
C GLY A 763 26.72 10.16 -36.39
N HIS A 764 27.53 10.56 -37.38
CA HIS A 764 27.64 9.91 -38.69
C HIS A 764 29.08 9.56 -39.05
N LEU A 765 29.28 8.36 -39.61
CA LEU A 765 30.18 8.08 -40.73
C LEU A 765 29.59 6.98 -41.63
N SER A 766 29.70 7.16 -42.95
CA SER A 766 29.30 6.30 -44.09
C SER A 766 27.88 5.68 -44.10
N HIS A 767 27.49 4.85 -43.12
CA HIS A 767 26.19 4.15 -43.13
C HIS A 767 25.02 5.02 -42.66
N GLY A 768 25.25 5.96 -41.74
CA GLY A 768 24.20 6.88 -41.27
C GLY A 768 23.60 7.75 -42.40
N GLY A 769 24.39 8.02 -43.45
CA GLY A 769 24.00 8.84 -44.60
C GLY A 769 22.85 8.21 -45.39
N GLN A 770 22.67 6.89 -45.30
CA GLN A 770 21.57 6.19 -45.94
C GLN A 770 20.18 6.68 -45.47
N ILE A 771 20.06 7.14 -44.22
CA ILE A 771 18.83 7.76 -43.72
C ILE A 771 18.66 9.15 -44.35
N THR A 772 19.68 10.02 -44.29
CA THR A 772 19.67 11.38 -44.88
C THR A 772 19.37 11.37 -46.38
N VAL A 773 20.01 10.48 -47.14
CA VAL A 773 19.78 10.29 -48.59
C VAL A 773 18.34 9.87 -48.86
N GLY A 774 17.82 8.88 -48.13
CA GLY A 774 16.44 8.43 -48.27
C GLY A 774 15.43 9.54 -47.92
N MET A 775 15.67 10.30 -46.84
CA MET A 775 14.82 11.43 -46.45
C MET A 775 14.83 12.51 -47.52
N THR A 776 15.98 12.77 -48.14
CA THR A 776 16.11 13.68 -49.28
C THR A 776 15.24 13.25 -50.46
N VAL A 777 15.15 11.94 -50.74
CA VAL A 777 14.23 11.41 -51.76
C VAL A 777 12.77 11.66 -51.38
N LEU A 778 12.38 11.43 -50.12
CA LEU A 778 11.00 11.68 -49.66
C LEU A 778 10.62 13.17 -49.73
N GLN A 779 11.52 14.06 -49.33
CA GLN A 779 11.35 15.51 -49.44
C GLN A 779 11.23 15.94 -50.91
N GLN A 780 12.14 15.52 -51.79
CA GLN A 780 12.17 15.98 -53.18
C GLN A 780 11.06 15.36 -54.05
N SER A 781 10.67 14.11 -53.79
CA SER A 781 9.89 13.29 -54.73
C SER A 781 8.53 12.81 -54.21
N ILE A 782 8.25 12.89 -52.90
CA ILE A 782 6.97 12.45 -52.31
C ILE A 782 6.16 13.65 -51.78
N ASN A 783 6.69 14.38 -50.80
CA ASN A 783 6.03 15.57 -50.26
C ASN A 783 7.03 16.52 -49.58
N ALA A 784 7.39 17.59 -50.30
CA ALA A 784 8.40 18.57 -49.90
C ALA A 784 8.05 19.42 -48.67
N SER A 785 6.79 19.47 -48.25
CA SER A 785 6.37 20.21 -47.05
C SER A 785 6.26 19.28 -45.83
N LEU A 786 5.77 18.06 -46.03
CA LEU A 786 5.51 17.13 -44.93
C LEU A 786 6.81 16.47 -44.45
N TYR A 787 7.68 16.05 -45.37
CA TYR A 787 8.95 15.37 -45.06
C TYR A 787 10.16 16.32 -45.12
N SER A 788 9.96 17.61 -44.83
CA SER A 788 11.03 18.60 -44.81
C SER A 788 11.91 18.46 -43.57
N PHE A 789 13.23 18.46 -43.77
CA PHE A 789 14.24 18.53 -42.70
C PHE A 789 15.40 19.46 -43.12
N ASN A 790 16.07 20.10 -42.16
CA ASN A 790 17.33 20.84 -42.35
C ASN A 790 18.00 21.19 -41.02
N GLU A 791 19.28 21.57 -41.07
CA GLU A 791 20.15 22.00 -39.93
C GLU A 791 19.64 23.22 -39.13
N THR A 792 18.50 23.81 -39.47
CA THR A 792 18.00 25.06 -38.86
C THR A 792 16.54 25.01 -38.43
N GLY A 793 15.81 23.91 -38.69
CA GLY A 793 14.35 23.80 -38.50
C GLY A 793 13.52 24.81 -39.31
N THR A 794 14.14 25.62 -40.19
CA THR A 794 13.47 26.76 -40.82
C THR A 794 12.42 26.30 -41.83
N GLY A 795 11.36 27.11 -41.96
CA GLY A 795 10.20 26.79 -42.79
C GLY A 795 9.24 25.76 -42.16
N GLY A 796 9.41 25.43 -40.88
CA GLY A 796 8.65 24.35 -40.22
C GLY A 796 9.14 22.97 -40.69
N ALA A 797 10.46 22.81 -40.81
CA ALA A 797 11.12 21.55 -41.11
C ALA A 797 11.60 20.89 -39.81
N LEU A 798 11.83 19.57 -39.83
CA LEU A 798 12.53 18.90 -38.73
C LEU A 798 13.93 19.50 -38.60
N PHE A 799 14.31 19.93 -37.39
CA PHE A 799 15.70 20.28 -37.11
C PHE A 799 16.51 18.98 -37.07
N TYR A 800 17.47 18.86 -37.98
CA TYR A 800 18.30 17.67 -38.13
C TYR A 800 19.71 18.09 -38.53
N VAL A 801 20.68 17.76 -37.69
CA VAL A 801 22.11 17.98 -37.95
C VAL A 801 22.79 16.61 -38.01
N ASP A 802 23.29 16.25 -39.19
CA ASP A 802 24.26 15.17 -39.38
C ASP A 802 25.69 15.64 -39.06
N ASP A 803 26.62 14.68 -38.98
CA ASP A 803 28.00 14.89 -38.52
C ASP A 803 28.13 15.55 -37.13
N TRP A 804 27.21 15.28 -36.21
CA TRP A 804 27.25 15.78 -34.83
C TRP A 804 27.74 14.68 -33.88
N PRO A 805 29.05 14.61 -33.52
CA PRO A 805 30.21 15.43 -33.89
C PRO A 805 31.00 14.94 -35.12
N TRP A 806 31.81 15.82 -35.70
CA TRP A 806 32.76 15.55 -36.80
C TRP A 806 33.85 14.47 -36.57
N TYR A 807 33.84 13.74 -35.44
CA TYR A 807 34.82 12.70 -35.13
C TYR A 807 34.25 11.64 -34.19
N GLY A 808 34.43 10.37 -34.56
CA GLY A 808 34.07 9.18 -33.78
C GLY A 808 32.99 8.34 -34.46
N GLU A 809 32.98 7.05 -34.17
CA GLU A 809 31.97 6.09 -34.60
C GLU A 809 31.37 5.41 -33.36
N LEU A 810 30.25 4.69 -33.50
CA LEU A 810 29.87 3.72 -32.48
C LEU A 810 30.88 2.56 -32.50
N GLU A 811 31.72 2.55 -31.48
CA GLU A 811 32.75 1.53 -31.23
C GLU A 811 32.41 0.81 -29.91
N THR A 812 32.67 -0.49 -29.82
CA THR A 812 32.37 -1.25 -28.59
C THR A 812 33.42 -1.12 -27.49
N ASP A 813 34.60 -0.64 -27.85
CA ASP A 813 35.80 -0.67 -27.01
C ASP A 813 36.32 0.76 -26.71
N SER A 814 35.57 1.80 -27.08
CA SER A 814 35.92 3.20 -26.79
C SER A 814 34.71 4.05 -26.36
N ASP A 815 34.97 4.96 -25.42
CA ASP A 815 33.99 5.94 -24.94
C ASP A 815 34.06 7.26 -25.73
N VAL A 816 34.73 7.29 -26.89
CA VAL A 816 35.04 8.54 -27.61
C VAL A 816 33.76 9.24 -28.10
N TRP A 817 32.84 8.50 -28.71
CA TRP A 817 31.54 8.99 -29.16
C TRP A 817 30.71 9.53 -27.98
N ALA A 818 30.67 8.80 -26.86
CA ALA A 818 29.90 9.17 -25.67
C ALA A 818 30.48 10.38 -24.93
N ASN A 819 31.81 10.47 -24.81
CA ASN A 819 32.48 11.62 -24.22
C ASN A 819 32.35 12.87 -25.09
N THR A 820 32.33 12.72 -26.43
CA THR A 820 32.09 13.85 -27.32
C THR A 820 30.63 14.29 -27.30
N THR A 821 29.68 13.35 -27.19
CA THR A 821 28.25 13.64 -26.92
C THR A 821 28.09 14.46 -25.63
N ARG A 822 28.69 14.02 -24.51
CA ARG A 822 28.74 14.78 -23.25
C ARG A 822 29.32 16.18 -23.44
N SER A 823 30.43 16.30 -24.17
CA SER A 823 31.09 17.59 -24.42
C SER A 823 30.21 18.56 -25.21
N LEU A 824 29.42 18.08 -26.17
CA LEU A 824 28.54 18.92 -26.98
C LEU A 824 27.29 19.38 -26.21
N LEU A 825 26.63 18.47 -25.50
CA LEU A 825 25.46 18.79 -24.66
C LEU A 825 25.84 19.79 -23.55
N ASN A 826 27.00 19.61 -22.91
CA ASN A 826 27.45 20.48 -21.81
C ASN A 826 27.92 21.88 -22.23
N ASN A 827 28.21 22.13 -23.52
CA ASN A 827 28.86 23.37 -23.98
C ASN A 827 27.88 24.46 -24.47
N GLY A 828 26.57 24.30 -24.22
CA GLY A 828 25.54 25.32 -24.49
C GLY A 828 25.42 25.82 -25.94
N SER A 829 26.10 25.15 -26.89
CA SER A 829 26.09 25.54 -28.31
C SER A 829 24.93 24.88 -29.07
N TRP A 830 24.22 23.97 -28.41
CA TRP A 830 23.20 23.08 -28.97
C TRP A 830 22.03 22.87 -27.99
N GLU A 831 21.66 23.92 -27.24
CA GLU A 831 20.70 23.89 -26.11
C GLU A 831 19.30 23.32 -26.43
N ASN A 832 18.95 23.16 -27.71
CA ASN A 832 17.64 22.65 -28.12
C ASN A 832 17.64 21.15 -28.45
N ILE A 833 18.80 20.52 -28.69
CA ILE A 833 18.89 19.09 -29.05
C ILE A 833 18.20 18.28 -27.95
N ASN A 834 17.25 17.44 -28.33
CA ASN A 834 16.49 16.60 -27.40
C ASN A 834 16.34 15.14 -27.87
N LEU A 835 16.93 14.80 -29.02
CA LEU A 835 17.03 13.44 -29.53
C LEU A 835 18.43 13.23 -30.12
N VAL A 836 19.12 12.17 -29.69
CA VAL A 836 20.47 11.82 -30.14
C VAL A 836 20.47 10.40 -30.73
N MET A 837 21.11 10.25 -31.89
CA MET A 837 21.29 8.98 -32.58
C MET A 837 22.74 8.83 -33.04
N TRP A 838 23.18 7.59 -33.21
CA TRP A 838 24.51 7.26 -33.72
C TRP A 838 24.49 6.00 -34.59
N SER A 839 25.19 5.99 -35.73
CA SER A 839 25.34 4.80 -36.58
C SER A 839 26.63 4.02 -36.33
N TRP A 840 26.57 2.68 -36.46
CA TRP A 840 27.73 1.79 -36.47
C TRP A 840 28.45 1.76 -37.82
N CYS A 841 29.79 1.65 -37.80
CA CYS A 841 30.64 1.50 -38.99
C CYS A 841 31.26 0.08 -39.11
N GLY A 842 30.49 -0.95 -38.73
CA GLY A 842 30.86 -2.37 -38.92
C GLY A 842 31.43 -3.08 -37.69
N ASP A 843 31.83 -2.34 -36.65
CA ASP A 843 32.43 -2.84 -35.40
C ASP A 843 31.60 -3.92 -34.67
N VAL A 844 30.28 -3.94 -34.88
CA VAL A 844 29.39 -4.94 -34.29
C VAL A 844 29.76 -6.37 -34.71
N SER A 845 30.26 -6.58 -35.93
CA SER A 845 30.63 -7.92 -36.41
C SER A 845 31.97 -8.40 -35.86
N SER A 846 32.90 -7.49 -35.58
CA SER A 846 34.20 -7.78 -34.92
C SER A 846 34.10 -7.86 -33.39
N SER A 847 33.03 -7.35 -32.79
CA SER A 847 32.86 -7.32 -31.33
C SER A 847 32.45 -8.67 -30.72
N ASN A 848 32.40 -8.69 -29.39
CA ASN A 848 31.95 -9.81 -28.57
C ASN A 848 30.97 -9.31 -27.51
N SER A 849 30.33 -10.23 -26.78
CA SER A 849 29.29 -9.88 -25.80
C SER A 849 29.75 -8.89 -24.71
N ALA A 850 31.03 -8.85 -24.35
CA ALA A 850 31.54 -7.88 -23.38
C ALA A 850 31.61 -6.46 -23.98
N GLY A 851 32.05 -6.31 -25.23
CA GLY A 851 32.05 -5.04 -25.94
C GLY A 851 30.64 -4.51 -26.18
N ILE A 852 29.71 -5.38 -26.61
CA ILE A 852 28.30 -4.97 -26.76
C ILE A 852 27.69 -4.55 -25.40
N ASN A 853 27.97 -5.28 -24.32
CA ASN A 853 27.53 -4.88 -22.99
C ASN A 853 28.17 -3.56 -22.51
N HIS A 854 29.41 -3.28 -22.90
CA HIS A 854 30.07 -1.99 -22.64
C HIS A 854 29.31 -0.85 -23.32
N TYR A 855 29.08 -0.93 -24.65
CA TYR A 855 28.25 0.01 -25.40
C TYR A 855 26.88 0.25 -24.74
N LEU A 856 26.16 -0.82 -24.40
CA LEU A 856 24.82 -0.73 -23.78
C LEU A 856 24.86 -0.04 -22.40
N SER A 857 25.91 -0.29 -21.62
CA SER A 857 26.12 0.38 -20.32
C SER A 857 26.43 1.88 -20.48
N VAL A 858 27.21 2.25 -21.50
CA VAL A 858 27.54 3.65 -21.80
C VAL A 858 26.33 4.42 -22.30
N MET A 859 25.51 3.81 -23.18
CA MET A 859 24.21 4.37 -23.60
C MET A 859 23.28 4.61 -22.41
N ASN A 860 23.13 3.61 -21.53
CA ASN A 860 22.27 3.78 -20.34
C ASN A 860 22.83 4.82 -19.37
N GLN A 861 24.15 4.99 -19.29
CA GLN A 861 24.73 6.08 -18.50
C GLN A 861 24.46 7.46 -19.13
N LEU A 862 24.44 7.59 -20.46
CA LEU A 862 24.06 8.85 -21.13
C LEU A 862 22.60 9.24 -20.84
N GLU A 863 21.67 8.28 -20.82
CA GLU A 863 20.27 8.54 -20.42
C GLU A 863 20.13 8.96 -18.95
N LEU A 864 21.00 8.47 -18.06
CA LEU A 864 21.05 8.89 -16.65
C LEU A 864 21.71 10.27 -16.48
N ASP A 865 22.70 10.58 -17.32
CA ASP A 865 23.41 11.86 -17.32
C ASP A 865 22.52 13.00 -17.89
N TYR A 866 21.65 12.68 -18.86
CA TYR A 866 20.78 13.62 -19.59
C TYR A 866 19.34 13.10 -19.72
N PRO A 867 18.55 13.09 -18.63
CA PRO A 867 17.20 12.50 -18.61
C PRO A 867 16.16 13.23 -19.49
N GLU A 868 16.47 14.44 -19.96
CA GLU A 868 15.69 15.21 -20.92
C GLU A 868 15.95 14.84 -22.41
N ILE A 869 16.97 14.02 -22.68
CA ILE A 869 17.40 13.64 -24.03
C ILE A 869 16.94 12.22 -24.36
N THR A 870 16.31 12.04 -25.54
CA THR A 870 15.97 10.72 -26.07
C THR A 870 17.17 10.12 -26.80
N PHE A 871 17.76 9.04 -26.29
CA PHE A 871 18.84 8.31 -26.96
C PHE A 871 18.27 7.13 -27.76
N VAL A 872 18.65 7.02 -29.04
CA VAL A 872 18.24 5.90 -29.90
C VAL A 872 19.34 4.86 -29.98
N TYR A 873 19.03 3.64 -29.56
CA TYR A 873 19.88 2.46 -29.75
C TYR A 873 19.79 2.00 -31.20
N MET A 874 20.89 1.54 -31.79
CA MET A 874 20.90 1.04 -33.17
C MET A 874 21.56 -0.34 -33.26
N THR A 875 21.12 -1.18 -34.21
CA THR A 875 21.86 -2.38 -34.63
C THR A 875 22.90 -2.05 -35.70
N GLY A 876 23.95 -2.86 -35.82
CA GLY A 876 24.90 -2.76 -36.93
C GLY A 876 24.27 -3.21 -38.26
N HIS A 877 24.81 -2.76 -39.39
CA HIS A 877 24.41 -3.15 -40.74
C HIS A 877 24.79 -4.61 -41.08
N LEU A 878 24.14 -5.20 -42.08
CA LEU A 878 24.44 -6.55 -42.59
C LEU A 878 25.82 -6.66 -43.26
N ASP A 879 26.46 -7.82 -43.11
CA ASP A 879 27.84 -8.11 -43.57
C ASP A 879 27.96 -9.37 -44.44
N GLY A 880 26.83 -9.96 -44.86
CA GLY A 880 26.79 -11.20 -45.65
C GLY A 880 27.10 -12.49 -44.87
N THR A 881 27.29 -12.45 -43.55
CA THR A 881 27.71 -13.64 -42.78
C THR A 881 26.58 -14.62 -42.41
N GLY A 882 25.32 -14.28 -42.71
CA GLY A 882 24.17 -15.18 -42.53
C GLY A 882 23.63 -15.23 -41.10
N ASP A 883 22.59 -16.05 -40.88
CA ASP A 883 22.02 -16.31 -39.55
C ASP A 883 23.04 -16.91 -38.55
N SER A 884 24.10 -17.54 -39.04
CA SER A 884 25.21 -18.07 -38.24
C SER A 884 26.31 -17.04 -37.91
N GLY A 885 26.23 -15.84 -38.48
CA GLY A 885 27.22 -14.77 -38.34
C GLY A 885 27.36 -14.19 -36.94
N ASN A 886 28.54 -13.65 -36.61
CA ASN A 886 28.77 -13.01 -35.32
C ASN A 886 27.94 -11.73 -35.18
N LEU A 887 27.85 -10.93 -36.25
CA LEU A 887 26.97 -9.77 -36.35
C LEU A 887 25.53 -10.07 -35.90
N LYS A 888 24.92 -11.17 -36.40
CA LYS A 888 23.55 -11.55 -36.04
C LYS A 888 23.42 -11.76 -34.53
N GLN A 889 24.40 -12.41 -33.90
CA GLN A 889 24.42 -12.67 -32.46
C GLN A 889 24.58 -11.37 -31.65
N MET A 890 25.50 -10.50 -32.04
CA MET A 890 25.72 -9.22 -31.36
C MET A 890 24.51 -8.28 -31.49
N ASN A 891 23.88 -8.22 -32.66
CA ASN A 891 22.63 -7.48 -32.87
C ASN A 891 21.47 -8.05 -32.03
N GLN A 892 21.41 -9.36 -31.76
CA GLN A 892 20.40 -9.91 -30.84
C GLN A 892 20.59 -9.47 -29.38
N ILE A 893 21.83 -9.23 -28.93
CA ILE A 893 22.09 -8.69 -27.59
C ILE A 893 21.54 -7.26 -27.49
N ILE A 894 21.78 -6.42 -28.52
CA ILE A 894 21.25 -5.05 -28.59
C ILE A 894 19.71 -5.06 -28.60
N ARG A 895 19.09 -5.89 -29.46
CA ARG A 895 17.62 -6.07 -29.52
C ARG A 895 17.04 -6.44 -28.16
N GLN A 896 17.57 -7.49 -27.53
CA GLN A 896 17.06 -7.98 -26.26
C GLN A 896 17.25 -6.97 -25.13
N TYR A 897 18.37 -6.22 -25.14
CA TYR A 897 18.58 -5.14 -24.17
C TYR A 897 17.55 -4.03 -24.36
N ALA A 898 17.33 -3.56 -25.59
CA ALA A 898 16.36 -2.50 -25.85
C ALA A 898 14.94 -2.90 -25.44
N ILE A 899 14.52 -4.13 -25.77
CA ILE A 899 13.22 -4.71 -25.38
C ILE A 899 13.09 -4.83 -23.84
N ASN A 900 14.12 -5.33 -23.15
CA ASN A 900 14.06 -5.56 -21.71
C ASN A 900 14.14 -4.30 -20.86
N ASN A 901 14.69 -3.21 -21.41
CA ASN A 901 14.95 -1.96 -20.69
C ASN A 901 14.17 -0.78 -21.30
N ASP A 902 13.10 -1.06 -22.05
CA ASP A 902 12.11 -0.05 -22.44
C ASP A 902 12.72 1.09 -23.30
N LYS A 903 13.62 0.74 -24.24
CA LYS A 903 14.42 1.69 -25.05
C LYS A 903 13.85 1.92 -26.46
N VAL A 904 14.29 2.99 -27.12
CA VAL A 904 14.07 3.22 -28.56
C VAL A 904 15.15 2.48 -29.35
N LEU A 905 14.75 1.54 -30.22
CA LEU A 905 15.65 0.77 -31.09
C LEU A 905 15.34 1.04 -32.57
N TYR A 906 16.37 1.47 -33.30
CA TYR A 906 16.35 1.52 -34.75
C TYR A 906 17.13 0.30 -35.32
N ASP A 907 16.39 -0.69 -35.81
CA ASP A 907 16.93 -1.98 -36.23
C ASP A 907 17.36 -1.98 -37.70
N PHE A 908 18.52 -1.37 -37.92
CA PHE A 908 19.17 -1.22 -39.22
C PHE A 908 19.34 -2.55 -39.96
N ALA A 909 19.87 -3.59 -39.30
CA ALA A 909 20.05 -4.92 -39.89
C ALA A 909 18.73 -5.61 -40.25
N ASP A 910 17.67 -5.40 -39.47
CA ASP A 910 16.38 -6.00 -39.77
C ASP A 910 15.73 -5.35 -41.01
N ILE A 911 15.76 -4.02 -41.10
CA ILE A 911 15.28 -3.27 -42.29
C ILE A 911 16.03 -3.73 -43.56
N GLU A 912 17.32 -4.02 -43.46
CA GLU A 912 18.15 -4.54 -44.56
C GLU A 912 17.90 -6.01 -44.93
N SER A 913 17.27 -6.77 -44.03
CA SER A 913 17.08 -8.22 -44.19
C SER A 913 15.84 -8.60 -45.00
N TYR A 914 14.94 -7.65 -45.31
CA TYR A 914 13.65 -7.94 -45.93
C TYR A 914 13.36 -7.07 -47.16
N ASP A 915 12.88 -7.69 -48.24
CA ASP A 915 12.27 -6.92 -49.34
C ASP A 915 10.89 -6.37 -48.91
N PRO A 916 10.32 -5.38 -49.65
CA PRO A 916 8.98 -4.87 -49.37
C PRO A 916 7.84 -5.89 -49.56
N SER A 917 8.14 -7.13 -49.97
CA SER A 917 7.19 -8.25 -50.06
C SER A 917 7.22 -9.14 -48.81
N GLY A 918 8.18 -8.93 -47.90
CA GLY A 918 8.42 -9.76 -46.72
C GLY A 918 9.33 -10.98 -46.97
N ASN A 919 10.05 -11.05 -48.08
CA ASN A 919 11.05 -12.09 -48.32
C ASN A 919 12.31 -11.80 -47.51
N TYR A 920 12.81 -12.79 -46.77
CA TYR A 920 13.99 -12.68 -45.90
C TYR A 920 15.29 -13.07 -46.63
N TYR A 921 16.34 -12.25 -46.48
CA TYR A 921 17.66 -12.41 -47.10
C TYR A 921 18.75 -12.50 -46.03
N ALA A 922 18.85 -13.66 -45.40
CA ALA A 922 19.72 -13.89 -44.24
C ALA A 922 21.21 -13.57 -44.51
N ASP A 923 21.68 -13.86 -45.73
CA ASP A 923 23.07 -13.73 -46.19
C ASP A 923 23.30 -12.48 -47.07
N ALA A 924 22.43 -11.47 -46.98
CA ALA A 924 22.67 -10.18 -47.62
C ALA A 924 23.81 -9.41 -46.93
N ASP A 925 24.54 -8.60 -47.70
CA ASP A 925 25.39 -7.51 -47.20
C ASP A 925 24.63 -6.16 -47.15
N ASP A 926 25.29 -5.12 -46.63
CA ASP A 926 24.81 -3.73 -46.63
C ASP A 926 24.55 -3.20 -48.04
N GLY A 927 25.31 -3.67 -49.02
CA GLY A 927 25.11 -3.50 -50.46
C GLY A 927 23.86 -4.19 -51.04
N ASN A 928 23.09 -4.93 -50.24
CA ASN A 928 21.93 -5.75 -50.61
C ASN A 928 22.27 -6.96 -51.53
N ASN A 929 23.55 -7.32 -51.63
CA ASN A 929 24.03 -8.47 -52.37
C ASN A 929 23.92 -9.74 -51.52
N TYR A 930 23.43 -10.83 -52.11
CA TYR A 930 23.19 -12.09 -51.43
C TYR A 930 23.57 -13.27 -52.34
N ALA A 931 23.42 -14.50 -51.85
CA ALA A 931 23.85 -15.72 -52.54
C ALA A 931 25.33 -15.65 -52.97
N GLY A 932 26.18 -15.25 -52.04
CA GLY A 932 27.63 -15.09 -52.27
C GLY A 932 27.96 -14.02 -53.30
N TRP A 933 27.36 -12.83 -53.17
CA TRP A 933 27.62 -11.65 -54.01
C TRP A 933 27.22 -11.82 -55.49
N THR A 934 26.39 -12.82 -55.82
CA THR A 934 25.98 -13.11 -57.21
C THR A 934 24.63 -12.53 -57.62
N ARG A 935 23.85 -12.05 -56.64
CA ARG A 935 22.51 -11.48 -56.80
C ARG A 935 22.33 -10.28 -55.89
N ASN A 936 21.44 -9.37 -56.23
CA ASN A 936 21.11 -8.20 -55.41
C ASN A 936 19.59 -8.09 -55.23
N TRP A 937 19.10 -8.22 -54.00
CA TRP A 937 17.66 -8.36 -53.77
C TRP A 937 16.90 -7.07 -54.06
N ALA A 938 17.52 -5.92 -53.83
CA ALA A 938 16.91 -4.62 -54.02
C ALA A 938 16.75 -4.28 -55.51
N GLN A 939 17.79 -4.53 -56.31
CA GLN A 939 17.72 -4.40 -57.77
C GLN A 939 16.66 -5.34 -58.38
N GLU A 940 16.63 -6.60 -57.92
CA GLU A 940 15.65 -7.60 -58.38
C GLU A 940 14.21 -7.20 -58.03
N TRP A 941 13.97 -6.71 -56.82
CA TRP A 941 12.65 -6.24 -56.41
C TRP A 941 12.20 -5.03 -57.24
N CYS A 942 13.08 -4.07 -57.49
CA CYS A 942 12.76 -2.90 -58.31
C CYS A 942 12.56 -3.24 -59.80
N ALA A 943 13.29 -4.24 -60.33
CA ALA A 943 13.05 -4.77 -61.67
C ALA A 943 11.68 -5.47 -61.79
N ALA A 944 11.23 -6.14 -60.72
CA ALA A 944 9.90 -6.75 -60.64
C ALA A 944 8.77 -5.73 -60.38
N ASN A 945 9.08 -4.56 -59.79
CA ASN A 945 8.12 -3.52 -59.41
C ASN A 945 8.43 -2.15 -60.08
N PRO A 946 8.47 -2.08 -61.42
CA PRO A 946 8.89 -0.87 -62.15
C PRO A 946 7.97 0.31 -61.85
N GLY A 947 8.57 1.46 -61.51
CA GLY A 947 7.85 2.70 -61.21
C GLY A 947 7.28 2.79 -59.79
N ASN A 948 7.58 1.85 -58.90
CA ASN A 948 7.20 1.97 -57.48
C ASN A 948 7.94 3.13 -56.80
N SER A 949 7.24 3.90 -55.95
CA SER A 949 7.81 5.02 -55.17
C SER A 949 8.95 4.64 -54.21
N LEU A 950 9.14 3.34 -53.96
CA LEU A 950 10.27 2.81 -53.18
C LEU A 950 11.56 2.73 -54.01
N CYS A 951 11.46 2.66 -55.35
CA CYS A 951 12.58 2.57 -56.29
C CYS A 951 13.00 3.94 -56.86
N LEU A 952 12.70 5.03 -56.15
CA LEU A 952 13.04 6.38 -56.58
C LEU A 952 14.56 6.61 -56.47
N THR A 953 15.15 7.19 -57.52
CA THR A 953 16.58 7.13 -57.77
C THR A 953 17.34 8.33 -57.20
N ASN A 954 18.14 8.08 -56.16
CA ASN A 954 19.33 8.83 -55.79
C ASN A 954 20.43 7.80 -55.43
N VAL A 955 21.71 8.18 -55.51
CA VAL A 955 22.80 7.29 -55.05
C VAL A 955 22.68 7.10 -53.54
N CYS A 956 22.67 5.85 -53.09
CA CYS A 956 22.60 5.47 -51.68
C CYS A 956 23.99 5.04 -51.19
N ASP A 957 24.41 5.51 -50.02
CA ASP A 957 25.77 5.29 -49.54
C ASP A 957 25.97 3.82 -49.18
N HIS A 958 26.88 3.14 -49.88
CA HIS A 958 27.20 1.72 -49.68
C HIS A 958 26.01 0.75 -49.81
N SER A 959 24.91 1.16 -50.45
CA SER A 959 23.68 0.36 -50.55
C SER A 959 22.83 0.74 -51.78
N GLU A 960 21.69 0.08 -52.00
CA GLU A 960 20.79 0.39 -53.13
C GLU A 960 19.74 1.48 -52.76
N PRO A 961 19.24 2.26 -53.74
CA PRO A 961 18.28 3.34 -53.50
C PRO A 961 17.00 2.88 -52.79
N LEU A 962 16.59 1.63 -53.02
CA LEU A 962 15.45 1.00 -52.35
C LEU A 962 15.66 0.93 -50.83
N ASN A 963 16.85 0.55 -50.37
CA ASN A 963 17.16 0.35 -48.96
C ASN A 963 17.22 1.71 -48.22
N CYS A 964 17.86 2.72 -48.82
CA CYS A 964 17.76 4.11 -48.35
C CYS A 964 16.31 4.58 -48.20
N ASN A 965 15.46 4.30 -49.20
CA ASN A 965 14.03 4.67 -49.16
C ASN A 965 13.28 3.94 -48.04
N LEU A 966 13.55 2.66 -47.79
CA LEU A 966 12.94 1.90 -46.68
C LEU A 966 13.35 2.49 -45.32
N LYS A 967 14.65 2.75 -45.13
CA LYS A 967 15.18 3.36 -43.90
C LYS A 967 14.58 4.73 -43.64
N ALA A 968 14.56 5.63 -44.62
CA ALA A 968 13.94 6.94 -44.41
C ALA A 968 12.45 6.87 -44.05
N ARG A 969 11.71 5.86 -44.52
CA ARG A 969 10.31 5.64 -44.13
C ARG A 969 10.20 5.09 -42.71
N ALA A 970 11.08 4.17 -42.31
CA ALA A 970 11.20 3.68 -40.94
C ALA A 970 11.61 4.81 -39.96
N PHE A 971 12.48 5.74 -40.38
CA PHE A 971 12.81 6.95 -39.62
C PHE A 971 11.59 7.84 -39.40
N TRP A 972 10.82 8.18 -40.44
CA TRP A 972 9.59 8.95 -40.24
C TRP A 972 8.54 8.20 -39.42
N HIS A 973 8.52 6.87 -39.46
CA HIS A 973 7.72 6.04 -38.56
C HIS A 973 8.18 6.22 -37.10
N MET A 974 9.48 6.09 -36.83
CA MET A 974 10.07 6.36 -35.50
C MET A 974 9.69 7.73 -34.96
N MET A 975 9.89 8.77 -35.78
CA MET A 975 9.59 10.15 -35.38
C MET A 975 8.11 10.34 -35.04
N ALA A 976 7.19 9.74 -35.81
CA ALA A 976 5.78 9.77 -35.49
C ALA A 976 5.45 8.97 -34.20
N ARG A 977 6.09 7.82 -33.96
CA ARG A 977 5.94 7.03 -32.71
C ARG A 977 6.38 7.84 -31.49
N LEU A 978 7.53 8.51 -31.58
CA LEU A 978 8.05 9.39 -30.53
C LEU A 978 7.15 10.63 -30.30
N ALA A 979 6.50 11.13 -31.35
CA ALA A 979 5.45 12.16 -31.24
C ALA A 979 4.09 11.64 -30.71
N GLY A 980 4.03 10.42 -30.17
CA GLY A 980 2.83 9.85 -29.53
C GLY A 980 1.87 9.14 -30.48
N TRP A 981 2.32 8.73 -31.67
CA TRP A 981 1.58 7.79 -32.51
C TRP A 981 1.76 6.36 -31.99
N ASN A 982 0.69 5.57 -32.00
CA ASN A 982 0.73 4.21 -31.46
C ASN A 982 1.35 3.17 -32.41
N GLY A 983 1.53 3.50 -33.71
CA GLY A 983 2.00 2.60 -34.77
C GLY A 983 0.89 2.05 -35.66
#